data_AF-A0A7S1EMI8-F1
#
_entry.id   AF-A0A7S1EMI8-F1
#
_cell.length_a   1.000
_cell.length_b   1.000
_cell.length_c   1.000
_cell.angle_alpha   90.00
_cell.angle_beta   90.00
_cell.angle_gamma   90.00
#
_symmetry.space_group_name_H-M   'P 1'
#
loop_
_entity.id
_entity.type
_entity.pdbx_description
1 polymer ?
#
loop_
_entity_poly.entity_id
_entity_poly.type
_entity_poly.pdbx_seq_one_letter_code
_entity_poly.pdbx_strand_id
1 'polypeptide(L)'
;GARRGKGEVGRFWVTRSLHTMSGMDTVPSSQIRLSIECRGLMNKDTFSKSDPICIVNLRMKNGRWTEAGRTEMIKDNLNPCFQKPINIDYYFEENQDIQFLLYDIDSASAKLDDHDFLGSLTTTVASVVGARGSCLTRALSGKSGEDAKRYGVIKVLAEEVSGARGDSIRLRFASANLTTKDWFGKGDKYLCIQRQRGDGAFELVHKTEVVKNSKEPSWLPLDIPLQKFCLGNLATEMKIEVWDWNMSGSHDFIGQIECKAQDFVNGPQRWKVHKPQSKAPGKDRGELILQHSELFHPPSFLEFISGGCEMHVVVAIDFTASNGPVNNPKSLHYKNPTGWNSYQQALISVGEILEKYSNDRMFEAYGFGAKLPNGQVSHCFALNGQTNSDGAAKVHGVQGLLDAYSHCLTNVELYGPTNFAPMIQRAHECTNRIRVPGSGYYVLLIITDGEITDMDATVNAIVDASDKALSIVIVGVGPENFVKMKELDGDDQALTSANGRRVQRDIVQFVSFRDLKNNGPLLAKEVLYEIPDQLTSYMKSKNVKPLPKPKVSSNWFGEVGASDSFRVPSQGGGGIQPSSSYRPSDPSAQFASMGLGSMPAAPGMQSHAPPPPDLPPPPYSDLPDGWEEKKDANTGRAYFVNHRTKSTQWERPTAPSAP
;
A
#
# COMPACT_ATOMS: atom_id res chain seq x y z
N GLY A 1 -24.84 52.67 0.60
CA GLY A 1 -24.38 51.61 1.51
C GLY A 1 -25.39 50.49 1.45
N ALA A 2 -25.04 49.26 1.06
CA ALA A 2 -24.22 48.25 1.78
C ALA A 2 -24.93 47.83 3.09
N ARG A 3 -25.26 46.56 3.39
CA ARG A 3 -24.71 45.24 3.00
C ARG A 3 -25.80 44.14 2.99
N ARG A 4 -25.67 43.18 2.05
CA ARG A 4 -26.28 41.84 2.08
C ARG A 4 -25.30 40.88 2.75
N GLY A 5 -25.75 40.07 3.72
CA GLY A 5 -25.04 38.89 4.21
C GLY A 5 -25.73 37.63 3.68
N LYS A 6 -25.03 36.86 2.85
CA LYS A 6 -25.42 35.50 2.44
C LYS A 6 -24.93 34.54 3.52
N GLY A 7 -25.86 33.79 4.14
CA GLY A 7 -25.53 32.68 5.04
C GLY A 7 -25.27 31.40 4.23
N GLU A 8 -24.16 30.76 4.54
CA GLU A 8 -23.67 29.52 3.93
C GLU A 8 -24.59 28.33 4.23
N VAL A 9 -24.80 27.49 3.21
CA VAL A 9 -25.53 26.22 3.30
C VAL A 9 -24.51 25.14 3.62
N GLY A 10 -24.43 24.71 4.89
CA GLY A 10 -23.62 23.56 5.29
C GLY A 10 -24.22 22.25 4.78
N ARG A 11 -23.71 21.73 3.66
CA ARG A 11 -23.98 20.37 3.17
C ARG A 11 -22.89 19.44 3.70
N PHE A 12 -23.21 18.62 4.69
CA PHE A 12 -22.34 17.54 5.14
C PHE A 12 -22.53 16.32 4.23
N TRP A 13 -21.62 16.18 3.26
CA TRP A 13 -21.25 14.87 2.73
C TRP A 13 -20.28 14.23 3.73
N VAL A 14 -20.14 12.91 3.70
CA VAL A 14 -19.07 12.24 4.46
C VAL A 14 -17.76 12.64 3.80
N THR A 15 -17.22 13.79 4.19
CA THR A 15 -15.83 14.15 3.96
C THR A 15 -15.01 13.09 4.69
N ARG A 16 -14.34 12.22 3.95
CA ARG A 16 -13.14 11.56 4.47
C ARG A 16 -12.05 12.64 4.43
N SER A 17 -12.16 13.64 5.31
CA SER A 17 -11.03 14.53 5.55
C SER A 17 -9.97 13.72 6.30
N LEU A 18 -9.18 12.94 5.56
CA LEU A 18 -7.82 12.67 5.98
C LEU A 18 -7.13 14.03 5.91
N HIS A 19 -7.08 14.73 7.03
CA HIS A 19 -5.97 15.57 7.49
C HIS A 19 -6.26 16.18 8.86
N THR A 20 -6.79 15.38 9.79
CA THR A 20 -6.51 15.49 11.24
C THR A 20 -6.58 14.11 11.88
N MET A 21 -5.77 13.16 11.39
CA MET A 21 -5.36 12.00 12.18
C MET A 21 -3.91 12.19 12.63
N SER A 22 -3.66 13.25 13.41
CA SER A 22 -2.43 13.31 14.20
C SER A 22 -2.53 12.25 15.31
N GLY A 23 -2.03 11.04 15.05
CA GLY A 23 -1.71 10.08 16.10
C GLY A 23 -2.47 8.75 16.13
N MET A 24 -3.11 8.30 15.05
CA MET A 24 -3.47 6.88 14.92
C MET A 24 -2.52 6.21 13.93
N ASP A 25 -1.82 5.17 14.41
CA ASP A 25 -1.08 4.25 13.55
C ASP A 25 -1.98 3.80 12.39
N THR A 26 -1.45 3.83 11.17
CA THR A 26 -2.20 3.38 10.00
C THR A 26 -2.66 1.95 10.22
N VAL A 27 -3.94 1.68 10.00
CA VAL A 27 -4.48 0.32 10.10
C VAL A 27 -3.93 -0.49 8.92
N PRO A 28 -3.36 -1.68 9.15
CA PRO A 28 -2.85 -2.51 8.05
C PRO A 28 -3.96 -2.86 7.08
N SER A 29 -3.63 -2.92 5.79
CA SER A 29 -4.56 -3.35 4.74
C SER A 29 -5.10 -4.75 5.03
N SER A 30 -4.21 -5.64 5.49
CA SER A 30 -4.52 -7.01 5.91
C SER A 30 -3.50 -7.51 6.93
N GLN A 31 -3.80 -8.62 7.60
CA GLN A 31 -2.76 -9.45 8.24
C GLN A 31 -2.55 -10.69 7.36
N ILE A 32 -1.30 -11.05 7.11
CA ILE A 32 -0.94 -12.24 6.34
C ILE A 32 -0.25 -13.27 7.22
N ARG A 33 -0.42 -14.54 6.86
CA ARG A 33 0.24 -15.71 7.40
C ARG A 33 1.26 -16.21 6.38
N LEU A 34 2.52 -16.33 6.80
CA LEU A 34 3.59 -16.90 6.00
C LEU A 34 3.86 -18.36 6.40
N SER A 35 3.74 -19.26 5.43
CA SER A 35 4.15 -20.65 5.53
C SER A 35 5.45 -20.85 4.75
N ILE A 36 6.44 -21.49 5.37
CA ILE A 36 7.82 -21.52 4.88
C ILE A 36 8.26 -22.97 4.67
N GLU A 37 8.87 -23.23 3.53
CA GLU A 37 9.48 -24.51 3.22
C GLU A 37 10.84 -24.26 2.56
N CYS A 38 11.81 -25.16 2.75
CA CYS A 38 13.10 -25.11 2.06
C CYS A 38 13.45 -26.45 1.43
N ARG A 39 14.33 -26.44 0.42
CA ARG A 39 14.91 -27.63 -0.20
C ARG A 39 16.39 -27.48 -0.51
N GLY A 40 17.10 -28.59 -0.38
CA GLY A 40 18.52 -28.66 -0.69
C GLY A 40 19.38 -27.71 0.14
N LEU A 41 19.02 -27.53 1.43
CA LEU A 41 19.85 -26.77 2.36
C LEU A 41 21.24 -27.40 2.47
N MET A 42 22.22 -26.56 2.75
CA MET A 42 23.57 -27.04 3.04
C MET A 42 23.57 -27.99 4.23
N ASN A 43 24.33 -29.08 4.14
CA ASN A 43 24.66 -29.86 5.33
C ASN A 43 25.90 -29.27 6.00
N LYS A 44 25.79 -28.88 7.27
CA LYS A 44 26.93 -28.44 8.08
C LYS A 44 27.43 -29.49 9.07
N ASP A 45 26.60 -30.50 9.31
CA ASP A 45 26.94 -31.61 10.16
C ASP A 45 27.84 -32.64 9.50
N THR A 46 28.77 -33.19 10.29
CA THR A 46 29.72 -34.22 9.84
C THR A 46 29.13 -35.63 9.87
N PHE A 47 28.25 -35.91 10.84
CA PHE A 47 27.69 -37.25 11.08
C PHE A 47 26.16 -37.32 11.00
N SER A 48 25.51 -36.18 10.81
CA SER A 48 24.04 -35.99 10.73
C SER A 48 23.71 -35.07 9.54
N LYS A 49 22.42 -34.74 9.39
CA LYS A 49 21.98 -33.62 8.56
C LYS A 49 21.72 -32.43 9.47
N SER A 50 21.85 -31.23 8.93
CA SER A 50 21.45 -30.00 9.61
C SER A 50 20.02 -30.04 10.20
N ASP A 51 19.87 -29.34 11.32
CA ASP A 51 18.69 -29.08 12.14
C ASP A 51 18.14 -27.66 11.88
N PRO A 52 17.55 -27.38 10.70
CA PRO A 52 17.22 -26.02 10.29
C PRO A 52 16.14 -25.36 11.14
N ILE A 53 16.32 -24.06 11.36
CA ILE A 53 15.29 -23.09 11.76
C ILE A 53 15.28 -21.91 10.78
N CYS A 54 14.13 -21.25 10.60
CA CYS A 54 14.02 -20.01 9.84
C CYS A 54 13.59 -18.85 10.76
N ILE A 55 14.34 -17.75 10.71
CA ILE A 55 14.09 -16.50 11.43
C ILE A 55 13.64 -15.45 10.43
N VAL A 56 12.51 -14.82 10.70
CA VAL A 56 11.91 -13.81 9.84
C VAL A 56 12.03 -12.45 10.50
N ASN A 57 12.72 -11.54 9.84
CA ASN A 57 12.91 -10.17 10.28
C ASN A 57 12.19 -9.19 9.35
N LEU A 58 11.65 -8.11 9.92
CA LEU A 58 11.15 -6.96 9.18
C LEU A 58 12.07 -5.76 9.41
N ARG A 59 12.25 -4.95 8.38
CA ARG A 59 13.01 -3.71 8.51
C ARG A 59 12.12 -2.59 9.03
N MET A 60 12.50 -2.02 10.15
CA MET A 60 11.85 -0.87 10.75
C MET A 60 12.21 0.42 9.98
N LYS A 61 11.42 1.48 10.17
CA LYS A 61 11.64 2.81 9.56
C LYS A 61 13.01 3.43 9.88
N ASN A 62 13.61 3.06 11.01
CA ASN A 62 14.96 3.47 11.40
C ASN A 62 16.07 2.64 10.71
N GLY A 63 15.71 1.76 9.78
CA GLY A 63 16.61 0.89 9.04
C GLY A 63 17.02 -0.39 9.77
N ARG A 64 16.64 -0.56 11.05
CA ARG A 64 17.00 -1.74 11.84
C ARG A 64 16.10 -2.93 11.53
N TRP A 65 16.68 -4.11 11.47
CA TRP A 65 15.94 -5.37 11.42
C TRP A 65 15.39 -5.72 12.81
N THR A 66 14.13 -6.14 12.85
CA THR A 66 13.46 -6.63 14.06
C THR A 66 12.81 -7.98 13.75
N GLU A 67 12.94 -8.94 14.65
CA GLU A 67 12.34 -10.26 14.48
C GLU A 67 10.81 -10.16 14.52
N ALA A 68 10.18 -10.57 13.43
CA ALA A 68 8.73 -10.77 13.34
C ALA A 68 8.32 -12.14 13.89
N GLY A 69 9.21 -13.14 13.75
CA GLY A 69 9.07 -14.44 14.39
C GLY A 69 10.07 -15.45 13.85
N ARG A 70 10.01 -16.67 14.41
CA ARG A 70 10.81 -17.82 13.96
C ARG A 70 9.99 -19.09 13.95
N THR A 71 10.31 -19.99 13.02
CA THR A 71 9.71 -21.33 12.90
C THR A 71 10.15 -22.22 14.06
N GLU A 72 9.61 -23.44 14.13
CA GLU A 72 10.25 -24.52 14.88
C GLU A 72 11.55 -24.97 14.20
N MET A 73 12.42 -25.66 14.96
CA MET A 73 13.56 -26.39 14.43
C MET A 73 13.10 -27.78 13.97
N ILE A 74 13.60 -28.23 12.81
CA ILE A 74 13.33 -29.58 12.29
C ILE A 74 14.63 -30.37 12.26
N LYS A 75 14.68 -31.47 13.02
CA LYS A 75 15.87 -32.30 13.15
C LYS A 75 16.22 -33.05 11.86
N ASP A 76 17.51 -33.15 11.54
CA ASP A 76 18.10 -34.02 10.53
C ASP A 76 17.47 -33.87 9.13
N ASN A 77 17.23 -32.63 8.69
CA ASN A 77 16.43 -32.36 7.49
C ASN A 77 16.93 -31.22 6.60
N LEU A 78 17.42 -31.55 5.41
CA LEU A 78 17.83 -30.57 4.39
C LEU A 78 16.67 -30.04 3.52
N ASN A 79 15.45 -30.52 3.75
CA ASN A 79 14.24 -30.14 3.01
C ASN A 79 13.06 -29.86 3.98
N PRO A 80 13.23 -28.93 4.94
CA PRO A 80 12.23 -28.69 5.97
C PRO A 80 10.94 -28.12 5.39
N CYS A 81 9.80 -28.60 5.90
CA CYS A 81 8.48 -27.99 5.73
C CYS A 81 8.01 -27.56 7.12
N PHE A 82 8.15 -26.27 7.42
CA PHE A 82 7.87 -25.73 8.75
C PHE A 82 6.35 -25.61 8.96
N GLN A 83 5.88 -26.12 10.08
CA GLN A 83 4.47 -26.15 10.48
C GLN A 83 4.05 -24.87 11.17
N LYS A 84 4.95 -24.20 11.92
CA LYS A 84 4.62 -22.94 12.59
C LYS A 84 4.68 -21.78 11.59
N PRO A 85 3.54 -21.13 11.28
CA PRO A 85 3.55 -19.99 10.39
C PRO A 85 3.96 -18.70 11.12
N ILE A 86 4.34 -17.69 10.35
CA ILE A 86 4.69 -16.35 10.85
C ILE A 86 3.63 -15.34 10.39
N ASN A 87 2.97 -14.65 11.32
CA ASN A 87 1.98 -13.63 10.99
C ASN A 87 2.65 -12.25 10.87
N ILE A 88 2.28 -11.49 9.83
CA ILE A 88 2.82 -10.16 9.53
C ILE A 88 1.68 -9.23 9.13
N ASP A 89 1.71 -8.00 9.63
CA ASP A 89 0.82 -6.94 9.17
C ASP A 89 1.27 -6.44 7.80
N TYR A 90 0.34 -6.33 6.86
CA TYR A 90 0.58 -5.97 5.47
C TYR A 90 -0.01 -4.60 5.15
N TYR A 91 0.81 -3.74 4.53
CA TYR A 91 0.48 -2.41 4.06
C TYR A 91 0.80 -2.35 2.56
N PHE A 92 -0.23 -2.26 1.72
CA PHE A 92 -0.06 -2.21 0.26
C PHE A 92 0.82 -1.04 -0.18
N GLU A 93 0.68 0.08 0.51
CA GLU A 93 1.29 1.36 0.22
C GLU A 93 2.73 1.52 0.78
N GLU A 94 3.29 0.48 1.43
CA GLU A 94 4.63 0.52 2.00
C GLU A 94 5.56 -0.54 1.40
N ASN A 95 6.81 -0.14 1.15
CA ASN A 95 7.90 -1.08 0.88
C ASN A 95 8.34 -1.76 2.19
N GLN A 96 7.67 -2.86 2.54
CA GLN A 96 8.00 -3.65 3.72
C GLN A 96 9.12 -4.66 3.40
N ASP A 97 10.37 -4.26 3.68
CA ASP A 97 11.54 -5.14 3.58
C ASP A 97 11.43 -6.30 4.60
N ILE A 98 11.59 -7.52 4.10
CA ILE A 98 11.54 -8.76 4.88
C ILE A 98 12.78 -9.62 4.62
N GLN A 99 13.32 -10.21 5.67
CA GLN A 99 14.50 -11.06 5.61
C GLN A 99 14.22 -12.41 6.26
N PHE A 100 14.59 -13.48 5.58
CA PHE A 100 14.57 -14.87 6.05
C PHE A 100 16.02 -15.31 6.29
N LEU A 101 16.35 -15.70 7.51
CA LEU A 101 17.68 -16.19 7.90
C LEU A 101 17.57 -17.63 8.39
N LEU A 102 18.33 -18.53 7.77
CA LEU A 102 18.29 -19.95 8.07
C LEU A 102 19.56 -20.35 8.81
N TYR A 103 19.38 -21.09 9.89
CA TYR A 103 20.46 -21.57 10.75
C TYR A 103 20.30 -23.04 11.08
N ASP A 104 21.43 -23.70 11.27
CA ASP A 104 21.58 -25.03 11.83
C ASP A 104 21.74 -24.91 13.35
N ILE A 105 20.87 -25.56 14.12
CA ILE A 105 20.81 -25.39 15.58
C ILE A 105 21.54 -26.55 16.27
N ASP A 106 22.83 -26.34 16.54
CA ASP A 106 23.72 -27.35 17.14
C ASP A 106 23.80 -27.26 18.67
N SER A 107 23.22 -26.21 19.26
CA SER A 107 23.34 -25.93 20.70
C SER A 107 22.04 -25.43 21.32
N ALA A 108 21.97 -25.48 22.66
CA ALA A 108 20.87 -24.87 23.41
C ALA A 108 20.96 -23.33 23.50
N SER A 109 21.95 -22.69 22.85
CA SER A 109 22.14 -21.25 22.93
C SER A 109 21.00 -20.49 22.24
N ALA A 110 20.58 -19.38 22.85
CA ALA A 110 19.62 -18.46 22.25
C ALA A 110 20.28 -17.46 21.27
N LYS A 111 21.62 -17.37 21.24
CA LYS A 111 22.34 -16.43 20.37
C LYS A 111 22.52 -17.03 18.98
N LEU A 112 22.20 -16.26 17.95
CA LEU A 112 22.28 -16.71 16.55
C LEU A 112 23.71 -16.89 16.05
N ASP A 113 24.68 -16.20 16.65
CA ASP A 113 26.09 -16.32 16.28
C ASP A 113 26.71 -17.65 16.75
N ASP A 114 26.03 -18.37 17.65
CA ASP A 114 26.44 -19.69 18.14
C ASP A 114 25.93 -20.83 17.26
N HIS A 115 25.23 -20.50 16.16
CA HIS A 115 24.57 -21.43 15.24
C HIS A 115 25.08 -21.30 13.81
N ASP A 116 25.00 -22.38 13.06
CA ASP A 116 25.67 -22.47 11.76
C ASP A 116 24.79 -21.93 10.62
N PHE A 117 25.27 -20.93 9.88
CA PHE A 117 24.46 -20.28 8.85
C PHE A 117 24.22 -21.16 7.62
N LEU A 118 22.94 -21.31 7.23
CA LEU A 118 22.50 -22.16 6.12
C LEU A 118 22.08 -21.40 4.87
N GLY A 119 21.76 -20.10 4.98
CA GLY A 119 21.36 -19.27 3.85
C GLY A 119 20.42 -18.13 4.25
N SER A 120 20.21 -17.18 3.35
CA SER A 120 19.26 -16.09 3.55
C SER A 120 18.50 -15.72 2.29
N LEU A 121 17.36 -15.06 2.47
CA LEU A 121 16.65 -14.34 1.43
C LEU A 121 16.25 -12.97 1.98
N THR A 122 16.61 -11.89 1.30
CA THR A 122 16.05 -10.55 1.57
C THR A 122 15.17 -10.15 0.39
N THR A 123 13.93 -9.75 0.66
CA THR A 123 12.94 -9.36 -0.34
C THR A 123 11.94 -8.39 0.28
N THR A 124 10.77 -8.20 -0.34
CA THR A 124 9.68 -7.40 0.26
C THR A 124 8.43 -8.25 0.45
N VAL A 125 7.58 -7.89 1.42
CA VAL A 125 6.30 -8.56 1.64
C VAL A 125 5.44 -8.53 0.37
N ALA A 126 5.39 -7.39 -0.31
CA ALA A 126 4.71 -7.23 -1.60
C ALA A 126 5.20 -8.21 -2.67
N SER A 127 6.51 -8.51 -2.72
CA SER A 127 7.05 -9.52 -3.66
C SER A 127 6.59 -10.95 -3.36
N VAL A 128 6.30 -11.27 -2.10
CA VAL A 128 5.74 -12.59 -1.72
C VAL A 128 4.25 -12.65 -2.08
N VAL A 129 3.51 -11.61 -1.70
CA VAL A 129 2.06 -11.53 -1.90
C VAL A 129 1.68 -11.43 -3.38
N GLY A 130 2.40 -10.61 -4.14
CA GLY A 130 2.22 -10.41 -5.59
C GLY A 130 2.79 -11.51 -6.47
N ALA A 131 3.55 -12.46 -5.90
CA ALA A 131 3.96 -13.65 -6.64
C ALA A 131 2.72 -14.46 -7.07
N ARG A 132 2.85 -15.23 -8.16
CA ARG A 132 1.75 -16.06 -8.66
C ARG A 132 1.25 -17.02 -7.57
N GLY A 133 -0.05 -16.96 -7.27
CA GLY A 133 -0.65 -17.75 -6.18
C GLY A 133 -0.15 -17.34 -4.79
N SER A 134 0.40 -16.13 -4.65
CA SER A 134 1.02 -15.60 -3.43
C SER A 134 2.09 -16.52 -2.86
N CYS A 135 2.84 -17.20 -3.75
CA CYS A 135 3.88 -18.14 -3.38
C CYS A 135 5.18 -17.79 -4.09
N LEU A 136 6.15 -17.31 -3.31
CA LEU A 136 7.47 -16.95 -3.81
C LEU A 136 8.43 -18.12 -3.65
N THR A 137 9.06 -18.55 -4.73
CA THR A 137 10.18 -19.51 -4.69
C THR A 137 11.47 -18.82 -5.17
N ARG A 138 12.53 -18.86 -4.36
CA ARG A 138 13.82 -18.20 -4.64
C ARG A 138 15.00 -19.01 -4.13
N ALA A 139 16.15 -18.87 -4.81
CA ALA A 139 17.41 -19.38 -4.29
C ALA A 139 17.81 -18.61 -3.03
N LEU A 140 18.46 -19.30 -2.11
CA LEU A 140 19.08 -18.71 -0.92
C LEU A 140 20.48 -18.20 -1.24
N SER A 141 20.90 -17.16 -0.53
CA SER A 141 22.19 -16.49 -0.69
C SER A 141 23.02 -16.55 0.60
N GLY A 142 24.29 -16.17 0.49
CA GLY A 142 25.22 -16.04 1.62
C GLY A 142 24.92 -14.81 2.49
N LYS A 143 25.65 -14.66 3.61
CA LYS A 143 25.54 -13.48 4.50
C LYS A 143 25.89 -12.16 3.77
N SER A 144 26.76 -12.22 2.77
CA SER A 144 27.22 -11.07 1.99
C SER A 144 26.47 -10.87 0.66
N GLY A 145 25.38 -11.62 0.44
CA GLY A 145 24.64 -11.62 -0.83
C GLY A 145 24.94 -12.82 -1.70
N GLU A 146 24.77 -12.65 -3.01
CA GLU A 146 25.02 -13.70 -4.00
C GLU A 146 26.50 -14.11 -4.04
N ASP A 147 26.74 -15.41 -4.01
CA ASP A 147 28.06 -16.00 -4.21
C ASP A 147 27.93 -17.30 -5.03
N ALA A 148 29.06 -17.93 -5.36
CA ALA A 148 29.07 -19.16 -6.16
C ALA A 148 28.56 -20.41 -5.41
N LYS A 149 28.29 -20.29 -4.11
CA LYS A 149 27.88 -21.39 -3.25
C LYS A 149 26.37 -21.63 -3.35
N ARG A 150 25.97 -22.88 -3.21
CA ARG A 150 24.55 -23.27 -3.19
C ARG A 150 24.07 -23.40 -1.76
N TYR A 151 23.21 -22.48 -1.34
CA TYR A 151 22.59 -22.48 -0.01
C TYR A 151 21.23 -23.21 0.06
N GLY A 152 20.67 -23.57 -1.10
CA GLY A 152 19.36 -24.20 -1.24
C GLY A 152 18.33 -23.24 -1.83
N VAL A 153 17.06 -23.63 -1.75
CA VAL A 153 15.91 -22.87 -2.25
C VAL A 153 14.88 -22.73 -1.13
N ILE A 154 14.32 -21.55 -0.98
CA ILE A 154 13.21 -21.25 -0.08
C ILE A 154 11.93 -21.02 -0.87
N LYS A 155 10.82 -21.53 -0.33
CA LYS A 155 9.46 -21.28 -0.79
C LYS A 155 8.68 -20.63 0.35
N VAL A 156 8.05 -19.50 0.08
CA VAL A 156 7.24 -18.74 1.03
C VAL A 156 5.85 -18.57 0.45
N LEU A 157 4.84 -19.15 1.11
CA LEU A 157 3.43 -18.97 0.78
C LEU A 157 2.84 -17.93 1.72
N ALA A 158 2.22 -16.89 1.17
CA ALA A 158 1.41 -15.93 1.90
C ALA A 158 -0.08 -16.25 1.75
N GLU A 159 -0.79 -16.22 2.88
CA GLU A 159 -2.23 -16.37 2.97
C GLU A 159 -2.79 -15.24 3.81
N GLU A 160 -3.87 -14.60 3.37
CA GLU A 160 -4.53 -13.61 4.20
C GLU A 160 -5.15 -14.30 5.42
N VAL A 161 -4.96 -13.71 6.60
CA VAL A 161 -5.60 -14.19 7.82
C VAL A 161 -7.04 -13.68 7.80
N SER A 162 -7.94 -14.50 7.26
CA SER A 162 -9.38 -14.24 7.31
C SER A 162 -9.84 -14.20 8.78
N GLY A 163 -10.40 -13.08 9.19
CA GLY A 163 -11.04 -12.93 10.50
C GLY A 163 -12.25 -12.01 10.39
N ALA A 164 -13.06 -11.95 11.46
CA ALA A 164 -14.29 -11.14 11.53
C ALA A 164 -14.10 -9.63 11.25
N ARG A 165 -12.85 -9.15 11.13
CA ARG A 165 -12.50 -7.79 10.69
C ARG A 165 -12.85 -7.54 9.22
N GLY A 166 -12.82 -8.56 8.37
CA GLY A 166 -13.12 -8.45 6.93
C GLY A 166 -14.60 -8.62 6.58
N ASP A 167 -15.42 -9.12 7.50
CA ASP A 167 -16.83 -9.39 7.25
C ASP A 167 -17.64 -8.09 7.15
N SER A 168 -18.70 -8.13 6.35
CA SER A 168 -19.69 -7.07 6.22
C SER A 168 -21.08 -7.58 6.54
N ILE A 169 -21.94 -6.67 6.98
CA ILE A 169 -23.36 -6.94 7.16
C ILE A 169 -24.15 -6.23 6.07
N ARG A 170 -24.99 -6.99 5.35
CA ARG A 170 -25.98 -6.47 4.42
C ARG A 170 -27.31 -6.36 5.12
N LEU A 171 -27.89 -5.15 5.12
CA LEU A 171 -29.15 -4.85 5.77
C LEU A 171 -30.14 -4.27 4.75
N ARG A 172 -31.42 -4.64 4.88
CA ARG A 172 -32.52 -3.96 4.18
C ARG A 172 -33.60 -3.60 5.16
N PHE A 173 -33.90 -2.30 5.26
CA PHE A 173 -34.95 -1.80 6.13
C PHE A 173 -36.22 -1.47 5.33
N ALA A 174 -37.35 -1.67 5.99
CA ALA A 174 -38.61 -1.06 5.62
C ALA A 174 -39.30 -0.56 6.88
N SER A 175 -40.47 0.02 6.73
CA SER A 175 -41.25 0.48 7.86
C SER A 175 -42.73 0.29 7.63
N ALA A 176 -43.49 0.29 8.72
CA ALA A 176 -44.95 0.25 8.68
C ALA A 176 -45.50 1.41 9.51
N ASN A 177 -46.53 2.08 9.00
CA ASN A 177 -47.26 3.12 9.72
C ASN A 177 -46.40 4.25 10.36
N LEU A 178 -45.28 4.65 9.75
CA LEU A 178 -44.45 5.73 10.29
C LEU A 178 -45.19 7.06 10.31
N THR A 179 -45.16 7.74 11.46
CA THR A 179 -45.76 9.08 11.60
C THR A 179 -45.10 10.07 10.63
N THR A 180 -45.90 10.81 9.88
CA THR A 180 -45.47 11.93 9.02
C THR A 180 -45.64 13.24 9.78
N LYS A 181 -44.71 14.19 9.62
CA LYS A 181 -44.82 15.51 10.26
C LYS A 181 -45.19 16.64 9.30
N ASP A 182 -45.13 16.41 8.00
CA ASP A 182 -45.59 17.37 6.99
C ASP A 182 -47.10 17.61 7.04
N TRP A 183 -47.51 18.88 7.01
CA TRP A 183 -48.92 19.29 6.97
C TRP A 183 -49.60 18.91 5.64
N PHE A 184 -48.84 18.88 4.54
CA PHE A 184 -49.30 18.41 3.22
C PHE A 184 -48.21 17.58 2.54
N GLY A 185 -48.26 16.26 2.71
CA GLY A 185 -47.29 15.32 2.12
C GLY A 185 -47.29 13.96 2.79
N LYS A 186 -46.56 12.99 2.23
CA LYS A 186 -46.36 11.66 2.85
C LYS A 186 -45.07 11.57 3.68
N GLY A 187 -44.26 12.64 3.72
CA GLY A 187 -42.96 12.70 4.39
C GLY A 187 -41.83 12.11 3.55
N ASP A 188 -40.62 12.64 3.71
CA ASP A 188 -39.40 12.27 2.99
C ASP A 188 -38.42 11.62 3.97
N LYS A 189 -38.45 10.30 4.12
CA LYS A 189 -37.85 9.63 5.29
C LYS A 189 -36.45 9.07 5.04
N TYR A 190 -35.57 9.17 6.04
CA TYR A 190 -34.26 8.51 6.05
C TYR A 190 -33.89 7.99 7.45
N LEU A 191 -32.92 7.09 7.51
CA LEU A 191 -32.39 6.50 8.73
C LEU A 191 -30.96 6.99 9.01
N CYS A 192 -30.65 7.17 10.30
CA CYS A 192 -29.29 7.32 10.82
C CYS A 192 -28.97 6.15 11.73
N ILE A 193 -28.09 5.25 11.29
CA ILE A 193 -27.60 4.10 12.06
C ILE A 193 -26.37 4.54 12.85
N GLN A 194 -26.38 4.34 14.16
CA GLN A 194 -25.34 4.77 15.09
C GLN A 194 -24.91 3.60 15.98
N ARG A 195 -23.64 3.58 16.38
CA ARG A 195 -23.13 2.67 17.42
C ARG A 195 -22.77 3.43 18.67
N GLN A 196 -22.84 2.78 19.82
CA GLN A 196 -22.34 3.34 21.07
C GLN A 196 -20.81 3.21 21.15
N ARG A 197 -20.15 4.28 21.61
CA ARG A 197 -18.72 4.33 21.93
C ARG A 197 -18.48 3.95 23.39
N GLY A 198 -17.20 3.75 23.75
CA GLY A 198 -16.81 3.41 25.13
C GLY A 198 -17.14 4.49 26.18
N ASP A 199 -17.29 5.75 25.77
CA ASP A 199 -17.75 6.86 26.63
C ASP A 199 -19.28 6.92 26.78
N GLY A 200 -20.00 5.96 26.19
CA GLY A 200 -21.46 5.88 26.22
C GLY A 200 -22.17 6.75 25.18
N ALA A 201 -21.46 7.63 24.48
CA ALA A 201 -22.02 8.45 23.42
C ALA A 201 -22.22 7.65 22.12
N PHE A 202 -23.12 8.12 21.24
CA PHE A 202 -23.38 7.47 19.95
C PHE A 202 -22.63 8.16 18.81
N GLU A 203 -22.08 7.34 17.91
CA GLU A 203 -21.36 7.75 16.70
C GLU A 203 -22.12 7.30 15.45
N LEU A 204 -22.27 8.18 14.45
CA LEU A 204 -22.91 7.85 13.18
C LEU A 204 -22.07 6.84 12.39
N VAL A 205 -22.69 5.71 12.07
CA VAL A 205 -22.10 4.64 11.25
C VAL A 205 -22.55 4.80 9.80
N HIS A 206 -23.85 5.00 9.57
CA HIS A 206 -24.40 5.05 8.21
C HIS A 206 -25.68 5.89 8.15
N LYS A 207 -25.92 6.52 7.01
CA LYS A 207 -27.15 7.24 6.69
C LYS A 207 -27.73 6.72 5.38
N THR A 208 -29.01 6.34 5.37
CA THR A 208 -29.66 5.85 4.14
C THR A 208 -29.98 6.99 3.18
N GLU A 209 -30.41 6.64 1.97
CA GLU A 209 -31.08 7.58 1.08
C GLU A 209 -32.40 8.11 1.68
N VAL A 210 -32.84 9.24 1.15
CA VAL A 210 -34.14 9.83 1.46
C VAL A 210 -35.20 9.22 0.55
N VAL A 211 -36.14 8.49 1.11
CA VAL A 211 -37.29 7.94 0.39
C VAL A 211 -38.42 8.96 0.42
N LYS A 212 -38.66 9.59 -0.74
CA LYS A 212 -39.63 10.67 -0.85
C LYS A 212 -41.07 10.19 -0.87
N ASN A 213 -41.97 10.98 -0.29
CA ASN A 213 -43.41 10.81 -0.35
C ASN A 213 -43.91 9.38 -0.01
N SER A 214 -43.36 8.75 1.04
CA SER A 214 -43.77 7.41 1.46
C SER A 214 -44.19 7.33 2.93
N LYS A 215 -45.36 6.72 3.18
CA LYS A 215 -45.80 6.38 4.55
C LYS A 215 -45.07 5.15 5.09
N GLU A 216 -44.67 4.25 4.20
CA GLU A 216 -44.01 2.98 4.48
C GLU A 216 -42.76 2.87 3.59
N PRO A 217 -41.74 3.72 3.80
CA PRO A 217 -40.51 3.63 3.03
C PRO A 217 -39.87 2.24 3.18
N SER A 218 -39.38 1.73 2.05
CA SER A 218 -38.41 0.64 1.97
C SER A 218 -37.13 1.26 1.43
N TRP A 219 -36.06 1.16 2.20
CA TRP A 219 -34.75 1.69 1.83
C TRP A 219 -33.97 0.66 1.02
N LEU A 220 -33.04 1.14 0.20
CA LEU A 220 -32.13 0.30 -0.57
C LEU A 220 -31.29 -0.59 0.36
N PRO A 221 -30.89 -1.80 -0.08
CA PRO A 221 -29.93 -2.61 0.64
C PRO A 221 -28.64 -1.84 0.87
N LEU A 222 -28.08 -1.96 2.07
CA LEU A 222 -26.83 -1.33 2.47
C LEU A 222 -25.87 -2.38 3.01
N ASP A 223 -24.60 -2.26 2.59
CA ASP A 223 -23.52 -3.13 3.03
C ASP A 223 -22.57 -2.31 3.92
N ILE A 224 -22.39 -2.71 5.18
CA ILE A 224 -21.52 -2.02 6.14
C ILE A 224 -20.45 -3.01 6.64
N PRO A 225 -19.15 -2.68 6.56
CA PRO A 225 -18.10 -3.48 7.22
C PRO A 225 -18.37 -3.64 8.72
N LEU A 226 -18.23 -4.83 9.29
CA LEU A 226 -18.50 -5.08 10.71
C LEU A 226 -17.62 -4.23 11.63
N GLN A 227 -16.39 -3.93 11.22
CA GLN A 227 -15.52 -3.00 11.94
C GLN A 227 -16.14 -1.60 12.01
N LYS A 228 -16.74 -1.11 10.93
CA LYS A 228 -17.46 0.17 10.91
C LYS A 228 -18.81 0.07 11.63
N PHE A 229 -19.49 -1.07 11.53
CA PHE A 229 -20.81 -1.27 12.12
C PHE A 229 -20.76 -1.31 13.65
N CYS A 230 -19.92 -2.18 14.21
CA CYS A 230 -19.91 -2.50 15.64
C CYS A 230 -18.50 -2.78 16.21
N LEU A 231 -17.43 -2.36 15.51
CA LEU A 231 -16.02 -2.64 15.87
C LEU A 231 -15.73 -4.14 16.04
N GLY A 232 -16.44 -4.99 15.29
CA GLY A 232 -16.38 -6.45 15.41
C GLY A 232 -17.03 -7.03 16.67
N ASN A 233 -17.59 -6.19 17.56
CA ASN A 233 -18.27 -6.64 18.77
C ASN A 233 -19.80 -6.64 18.58
N LEU A 234 -20.40 -7.83 18.47
CA LEU A 234 -21.85 -7.98 18.31
C LEU A 234 -22.66 -7.59 19.56
N ALA A 235 -22.03 -7.48 20.72
CA ALA A 235 -22.68 -6.99 21.94
C ALA A 235 -22.81 -5.46 22.00
N THR A 236 -22.22 -4.74 21.03
CA THR A 236 -22.29 -3.27 20.96
C THR A 236 -23.74 -2.79 20.86
N GLU A 237 -24.08 -1.78 21.67
CA GLU A 237 -25.37 -1.10 21.61
C GLU A 237 -25.45 -0.22 20.36
N MET A 238 -26.59 -0.29 19.68
CA MET A 238 -26.87 0.37 18.41
C MET A 238 -28.13 1.21 18.55
N LYS A 239 -28.13 2.37 17.89
CA LYS A 239 -29.30 3.26 17.83
C LYS A 239 -29.60 3.57 16.38
N ILE A 240 -30.87 3.43 15.98
CA ILE A 240 -31.32 3.89 14.66
C ILE A 240 -32.33 5.00 14.87
N GLU A 241 -32.04 6.16 14.31
CA GLU A 241 -32.95 7.30 14.29
C GLU A 241 -33.67 7.39 12.95
N VAL A 242 -34.95 7.72 13.00
CA VAL A 242 -35.82 7.94 11.85
C VAL A 242 -36.12 9.42 11.75
N TRP A 243 -35.88 9.98 10.57
CA TRP A 243 -35.99 11.42 10.31
C TRP A 243 -36.88 11.71 9.11
N ASP A 244 -37.60 12.82 9.17
CA ASP A 244 -38.35 13.43 8.06
C ASP A 244 -37.47 14.55 7.45
N TRP A 245 -37.11 14.42 6.18
CA TRP A 245 -36.27 15.36 5.46
C TRP A 245 -37.09 16.57 5.03
N ASN A 246 -36.51 17.75 5.24
CA ASN A 246 -37.12 19.04 4.95
C ASN A 246 -36.16 19.85 4.07
N MET A 247 -36.70 20.47 3.03
CA MET A 247 -35.93 21.29 2.08
C MET A 247 -35.28 22.54 2.72
N SER A 248 -35.79 22.98 3.88
CA SER A 248 -35.21 24.07 4.68
C SER A 248 -33.90 23.71 5.38
N GLY A 249 -33.53 22.42 5.42
CA GLY A 249 -32.39 21.91 6.18
C GLY A 249 -32.68 21.60 7.65
N SER A 250 -33.83 22.02 8.18
CA SER A 250 -34.28 21.67 9.53
C SER A 250 -35.11 20.38 9.49
N HIS A 251 -34.42 19.24 9.55
CA HIS A 251 -35.05 17.91 9.48
C HIS A 251 -35.79 17.55 10.77
N ASP A 252 -36.87 16.80 10.61
CA ASP A 252 -37.84 16.54 11.66
C ASP A 252 -37.63 15.15 12.28
N PHE A 253 -37.15 15.11 13.52
CA PHE A 253 -36.97 13.83 14.22
C PHE A 253 -38.32 13.14 14.47
N ILE A 254 -38.52 11.94 13.91
CA ILE A 254 -39.72 11.11 14.06
C ILE A 254 -39.62 10.28 15.34
N GLY A 255 -38.51 9.56 15.51
CA GLY A 255 -38.22 8.71 16.67
C GLY A 255 -36.99 7.84 16.44
N GLN A 256 -36.74 6.91 17.35
CA GLN A 256 -35.59 6.02 17.33
C GLN A 256 -35.95 4.61 17.82
N ILE A 257 -35.00 3.70 17.63
CA ILE A 257 -34.92 2.39 18.31
C ILE A 257 -33.50 2.21 18.86
N GLU A 258 -33.39 1.42 19.91
CA GLU A 258 -32.12 0.98 20.49
C GLU A 258 -32.13 -0.56 20.56
N CYS A 259 -31.03 -1.19 20.21
CA CYS A 259 -30.88 -2.65 20.10
C CYS A 259 -29.40 -3.01 20.09
N LYS A 260 -29.05 -4.30 20.14
CA LYS A 260 -27.66 -4.74 20.01
C LYS A 260 -27.30 -5.03 18.56
N ALA A 261 -26.02 -4.92 18.22
CA ALA A 261 -25.51 -5.30 16.89
C ALA A 261 -25.87 -6.76 16.54
N GLN A 262 -25.91 -7.65 17.53
CA GLN A 262 -26.33 -9.04 17.39
C GLN A 262 -27.78 -9.20 16.89
N ASP A 263 -28.68 -8.27 17.21
CA ASP A 263 -30.08 -8.35 16.80
C ASP A 263 -30.22 -8.21 15.27
N PHE A 264 -29.31 -7.46 14.64
CA PHE A 264 -29.24 -7.37 13.18
C PHE A 264 -28.80 -8.69 12.57
N VAL A 265 -27.76 -9.31 13.11
CA VAL A 265 -27.24 -10.61 12.64
C VAL A 265 -28.31 -11.70 12.76
N ASN A 266 -29.08 -11.68 13.85
CA ASN A 266 -30.15 -12.63 14.11
C ASN A 266 -31.49 -12.27 13.43
N GLY A 267 -31.48 -11.34 12.47
CA GLY A 267 -32.71 -10.90 11.77
C GLY A 267 -33.37 -12.00 10.93
N PRO A 268 -34.61 -11.77 10.43
CA PRO A 268 -35.37 -10.52 10.43
C PRO A 268 -35.82 -10.03 11.82
N GLN A 269 -35.98 -8.72 11.98
CA GLN A 269 -36.40 -8.07 13.24
C GLN A 269 -37.46 -7.00 13.00
N ARG A 270 -38.18 -6.64 14.06
CA ARG A 270 -39.19 -5.58 14.05
C ARG A 270 -39.18 -4.82 15.37
N TRP A 271 -39.09 -3.50 15.28
CA TRP A 271 -39.05 -2.63 16.46
C TRP A 271 -40.10 -1.53 16.36
N LYS A 272 -40.73 -1.23 17.49
CA LYS A 272 -41.59 -0.05 17.63
C LYS A 272 -40.72 1.20 17.74
N VAL A 273 -40.97 2.17 16.89
CA VAL A 273 -40.28 3.46 16.94
C VAL A 273 -40.82 4.26 18.11
N HIS A 274 -39.93 4.79 18.95
CA HIS A 274 -40.31 5.61 20.10
C HIS A 274 -39.60 6.96 20.05
N LYS A 275 -40.14 7.97 20.74
CA LYS A 275 -39.53 9.31 20.77
C LYS A 275 -39.20 9.68 22.22
N PRO A 276 -37.92 9.61 22.63
CA PRO A 276 -37.49 10.05 23.95
C PRO A 276 -37.91 11.51 24.20
N GLN A 277 -38.24 11.83 25.45
CA GLN A 277 -38.56 13.19 25.90
C GLN A 277 -39.71 13.88 25.12
N SER A 278 -40.68 13.12 24.60
CA SER A 278 -41.87 13.69 23.98
C SER A 278 -42.99 13.94 24.99
N LYS A 279 -43.84 14.94 24.75
CA LYS A 279 -45.05 15.21 25.55
C LYS A 279 -46.06 14.04 25.55
N ALA A 280 -45.88 13.04 24.69
CA ALA A 280 -46.73 11.85 24.57
C ALA A 280 -45.85 10.61 24.32
N PRO A 281 -45.15 10.10 25.35
CA PRO A 281 -44.14 9.04 25.22
C PRO A 281 -44.70 7.69 24.74
N GLY A 282 -45.99 7.41 24.98
CA GLY A 282 -46.67 6.19 24.50
C GLY A 282 -47.33 6.32 23.12
N LYS A 283 -47.18 7.45 22.42
CA LYS A 283 -47.78 7.63 21.09
C LYS A 283 -47.07 6.73 20.09
N ASP A 284 -47.83 5.86 19.42
CA ASP A 284 -47.35 5.03 18.32
C ASP A 284 -46.71 5.91 17.23
N ARG A 285 -45.47 5.60 16.86
CA ARG A 285 -44.72 6.28 15.80
C ARG A 285 -44.52 5.41 14.57
N GLY A 286 -45.11 4.21 14.54
CA GLY A 286 -44.89 3.19 13.54
C GLY A 286 -43.79 2.21 13.92
N GLU A 287 -43.47 1.32 12.99
CA GLU A 287 -42.51 0.25 13.17
C GLU A 287 -41.36 0.37 12.17
N LEU A 288 -40.14 0.06 12.62
CA LEU A 288 -39.00 -0.18 11.76
C LEU A 288 -38.82 -1.70 11.61
N ILE A 289 -38.70 -2.16 10.36
CA ILE A 289 -38.64 -3.57 10.00
C ILE A 289 -37.30 -3.84 9.32
N LEU A 290 -36.50 -4.74 9.88
CA LEU A 290 -35.35 -5.31 9.20
C LEU A 290 -35.83 -6.48 8.34
N GLN A 291 -35.99 -6.24 7.03
CA GLN A 291 -36.52 -7.21 6.08
C GLN A 291 -35.49 -8.28 5.69
N HIS A 292 -34.22 -7.90 5.59
CA HIS A 292 -33.14 -8.78 5.21
C HIS A 292 -31.88 -8.43 6.00
N SER A 293 -31.20 -9.48 6.45
CA SER A 293 -29.89 -9.41 7.09
C SER A 293 -29.04 -10.57 6.60
N GLU A 294 -27.80 -10.29 6.24
CA GLU A 294 -26.83 -11.28 5.80
C GLU A 294 -25.44 -10.84 6.28
N LEU A 295 -24.78 -11.68 7.07
CA LEU A 295 -23.33 -11.58 7.25
C LEU A 295 -22.66 -12.25 6.07
N PHE A 296 -21.74 -11.54 5.43
CA PHE A 296 -21.01 -12.06 4.30
C PHE A 296 -19.56 -11.55 4.31
N HIS A 297 -18.68 -12.30 3.68
CA HIS A 297 -17.30 -11.93 3.48
C HIS A 297 -17.15 -11.30 2.09
N PRO A 298 -17.07 -9.96 1.95
CA PRO A 298 -16.74 -9.35 0.67
C PRO A 298 -15.33 -9.76 0.24
N PRO A 299 -15.08 -10.03 -1.05
CA PRO A 299 -13.75 -10.37 -1.48
C PRO A 299 -12.73 -9.27 -1.21
N SER A 300 -11.60 -9.64 -0.64
CA SER A 300 -10.53 -8.69 -0.29
C SER A 300 -9.67 -8.33 -1.50
N PHE A 301 -8.89 -7.26 -1.37
CA PHE A 301 -7.85 -6.92 -2.35
C PHE A 301 -6.88 -8.09 -2.59
N LEU A 302 -6.41 -8.74 -1.51
CA LEU A 302 -5.47 -9.86 -1.60
C LEU A 302 -6.07 -11.11 -2.22
N GLU A 303 -7.38 -11.34 -2.08
CA GLU A 303 -8.05 -12.42 -2.79
C GLU A 303 -8.03 -12.19 -4.31
N PHE A 304 -8.24 -10.95 -4.77
CA PHE A 304 -8.09 -10.63 -6.20
C PHE A 304 -6.65 -10.82 -6.69
N ILE A 305 -5.66 -10.29 -5.96
CA ILE A 305 -4.24 -10.45 -6.33
C ILE A 305 -3.83 -11.92 -6.35
N SER A 306 -4.17 -12.70 -5.32
CA SER A 306 -3.83 -14.12 -5.24
C SER A 306 -4.58 -14.98 -6.27
N GLY A 307 -5.77 -14.53 -6.72
CA GLY A 307 -6.50 -15.08 -7.85
C GLY A 307 -5.84 -14.83 -9.22
N GLY A 308 -4.84 -13.94 -9.28
CA GLY A 308 -4.13 -13.58 -10.50
C GLY A 308 -4.59 -12.27 -11.13
N CYS A 309 -5.22 -11.37 -10.38
CA CYS A 309 -5.45 -10.00 -10.82
C CYS A 309 -4.11 -9.25 -10.87
N GLU A 310 -3.73 -8.76 -12.06
CA GLU A 310 -2.52 -7.96 -12.24
C GLU A 310 -2.83 -6.46 -12.14
N MET A 311 -1.89 -5.69 -11.58
CA MET A 311 -1.95 -4.23 -11.58
C MET A 311 -1.06 -3.70 -12.71
N HIS A 312 -1.71 -3.14 -13.73
CA HIS A 312 -1.02 -2.53 -14.86
C HIS A 312 -0.83 -1.04 -14.63
N VAL A 313 0.38 -0.53 -14.85
CA VAL A 313 0.71 0.88 -14.60
C VAL A 313 0.90 1.62 -15.90
N VAL A 314 0.12 2.70 -16.08
CA VAL A 314 0.33 3.71 -17.12
C VAL A 314 0.94 4.93 -16.44
N VAL A 315 2.06 5.41 -16.94
CA VAL A 315 2.74 6.60 -16.42
C VAL A 315 2.60 7.72 -17.42
N ALA A 316 2.18 8.90 -16.94
CA ALA A 316 2.04 10.12 -17.69
C ALA A 316 2.89 11.20 -17.04
N ILE A 317 3.95 11.62 -17.74
CA ILE A 317 4.87 12.64 -17.25
C ILE A 317 4.60 13.95 -17.99
N ASP A 318 4.46 15.03 -17.23
CA ASP A 318 4.35 16.38 -17.74
C ASP A 318 5.70 16.83 -18.33
N PHE A 319 5.70 17.28 -19.59
CA PHE A 319 6.86 17.87 -20.28
C PHE A 319 6.54 19.30 -20.73
N THR A 320 5.72 20.03 -19.99
CA THR A 320 5.40 21.43 -20.29
C THR A 320 6.53 22.38 -19.88
N ALA A 321 6.54 23.56 -20.52
CA ALA A 321 7.57 24.57 -20.38
C ALA A 321 7.61 25.24 -18.99
N SER A 322 6.54 25.12 -18.18
CA SER A 322 6.53 25.60 -16.78
C SER A 322 7.61 24.93 -15.93
N ASN A 323 8.01 23.71 -16.28
CA ASN A 323 9.09 22.98 -15.61
C ASN A 323 10.47 23.62 -15.79
N GLY A 324 10.61 24.54 -16.75
CA GLY A 324 11.85 25.23 -17.09
C GLY A 324 12.88 24.36 -17.83
N PRO A 325 13.95 24.96 -18.37
CA PRO A 325 14.92 24.25 -19.20
C PRO A 325 15.71 23.18 -18.43
N VAL A 326 15.88 21.99 -19.01
CA VAL A 326 16.48 20.81 -18.35
C VAL A 326 17.93 20.99 -17.85
N ASN A 327 18.66 21.97 -18.40
CA ASN A 327 20.03 22.29 -17.99
C ASN A 327 20.09 23.38 -16.90
N ASN A 328 18.95 23.95 -16.51
CA ASN A 328 18.85 24.93 -15.44
C ASN A 328 18.70 24.21 -14.09
N PRO A 329 19.57 24.45 -13.09
CA PRO A 329 19.45 23.85 -11.75
C PRO A 329 18.13 24.13 -11.02
N LYS A 330 17.37 25.14 -11.45
CA LYS A 330 16.03 25.46 -10.91
C LYS A 330 14.89 24.72 -11.62
N SER A 331 15.17 24.01 -12.72
CA SER A 331 14.16 23.23 -13.44
C SER A 331 13.72 22.04 -12.61
N LEU A 332 12.42 21.72 -12.69
CA LEU A 332 11.88 20.50 -12.08
C LEU A 332 12.32 19.24 -12.83
N HIS A 333 12.69 19.37 -14.11
CA HIS A 333 13.36 18.34 -14.90
C HIS A 333 14.89 18.46 -14.91
N TYR A 334 15.48 19.19 -13.96
CA TYR A 334 16.93 19.37 -13.93
C TYR A 334 17.64 18.01 -13.94
N LYS A 335 18.57 17.84 -14.89
CA LYS A 335 19.43 16.66 -14.98
C LYS A 335 20.55 16.79 -13.96
N ASN A 336 20.20 16.56 -12.70
CA ASN A 336 21.13 16.65 -11.59
C ASN A 336 22.18 15.52 -11.67
N PRO A 337 23.48 15.81 -11.71
CA PRO A 337 24.53 14.79 -11.78
C PRO A 337 24.70 13.98 -10.49
N THR A 338 24.12 14.41 -9.37
CA THR A 338 24.37 13.86 -8.02
C THR A 338 23.12 13.36 -7.31
N GLY A 339 21.93 13.49 -7.91
CA GLY A 339 20.70 13.09 -7.26
C GLY A 339 19.49 13.12 -8.18
N TRP A 340 18.35 12.71 -7.64
CA TRP A 340 17.10 12.61 -8.38
C TRP A 340 16.28 13.90 -8.28
N ASN A 341 15.70 14.36 -9.38
CA ASN A 341 14.69 15.42 -9.35
C ASN A 341 13.32 14.88 -8.86
N SER A 342 12.37 15.78 -8.60
CA SER A 342 11.07 15.40 -8.01
C SER A 342 10.28 14.40 -8.86
N TYR A 343 10.37 14.50 -10.20
CA TYR A 343 9.77 13.51 -11.10
C TYR A 343 10.38 12.13 -10.90
N GLN A 344 11.72 12.03 -10.93
CA GLN A 344 12.41 10.76 -10.72
C GLN A 344 12.13 10.16 -9.34
N GLN A 345 12.12 10.97 -8.29
CA GLN A 345 11.77 10.52 -6.95
C GLN A 345 10.35 9.96 -6.87
N ALA A 346 9.37 10.62 -7.51
CA ALA A 346 8.00 10.14 -7.56
C ALA A 346 7.88 8.82 -8.37
N LEU A 347 8.54 8.74 -9.53
CA LEU A 347 8.58 7.52 -10.35
C LEU A 347 9.15 6.32 -9.58
N ILE A 348 10.27 6.53 -8.87
CA ILE A 348 10.91 5.48 -8.05
C ILE A 348 9.97 5.07 -6.93
N SER A 349 9.50 6.04 -6.13
CA SER A 349 8.76 5.76 -4.90
C SER A 349 7.46 5.01 -5.15
N VAL A 350 6.70 5.40 -6.18
CA VAL A 350 5.43 4.77 -6.54
C VAL A 350 5.66 3.51 -7.38
N GLY A 351 6.59 3.57 -8.34
CA GLY A 351 6.86 2.48 -9.28
C GLY A 351 7.39 1.21 -8.60
N GLU A 352 8.30 1.33 -7.63
CA GLU A 352 8.89 0.18 -6.93
C GLU A 352 7.87 -0.66 -6.17
N ILE A 353 6.76 -0.05 -5.72
CA ILE A 353 5.67 -0.79 -5.07
C ILE A 353 4.78 -1.43 -6.14
N LEU A 354 4.30 -0.65 -7.11
CA LEU A 354 3.32 -1.11 -8.09
C LEU A 354 3.86 -2.20 -9.02
N GLU A 355 5.15 -2.18 -9.40
CA GLU A 355 5.70 -3.19 -10.31
C GLU A 355 5.63 -4.62 -9.75
N LYS A 356 5.52 -4.77 -8.42
CA LYS A 356 5.46 -6.08 -7.74
C LYS A 356 4.12 -6.79 -7.92
N TYR A 357 3.10 -6.07 -8.39
CA TYR A 357 1.75 -6.59 -8.64
C TYR A 357 1.46 -6.78 -10.14
N SER A 358 2.47 -6.62 -11.01
CA SER A 358 2.43 -7.02 -12.42
C SER A 358 3.36 -8.22 -12.65
N ASN A 359 2.92 -9.24 -13.38
CA ASN A 359 3.75 -10.42 -13.62
C ASN A 359 4.94 -10.11 -14.55
N ASP A 360 4.73 -9.23 -15.53
CA ASP A 360 5.73 -8.85 -16.53
C ASP A 360 6.57 -7.63 -16.14
N ARG A 361 6.22 -6.95 -15.04
CA ARG A 361 6.84 -5.71 -14.56
C ARG A 361 6.93 -4.62 -15.64
N MET A 362 6.01 -4.63 -16.61
CA MET A 362 6.01 -3.64 -17.68
C MET A 362 5.20 -2.41 -17.27
N PHE A 363 5.78 -1.23 -17.48
CA PHE A 363 5.09 0.05 -17.42
C PHE A 363 4.74 0.50 -18.82
N GLU A 364 3.58 1.13 -19.02
CA GLU A 364 3.33 1.91 -20.24
C GLU A 364 3.67 3.38 -19.98
N ALA A 365 4.72 3.88 -20.63
CA ALA A 365 5.35 5.14 -20.29
C ALA A 365 5.11 6.22 -21.36
N TYR A 366 4.34 7.24 -21.00
CA TYR A 366 3.98 8.36 -21.88
C TYR A 366 4.36 9.72 -21.27
N GLY A 367 4.54 10.70 -22.16
CA GLY A 367 4.65 12.11 -21.83
C GLY A 367 3.50 12.92 -22.45
N PHE A 368 3.29 14.12 -21.93
CA PHE A 368 2.30 15.07 -22.46
C PHE A 368 2.79 16.52 -22.36
N GLY A 369 2.28 17.40 -23.24
CA GLY A 369 2.56 18.83 -23.19
C GLY A 369 3.89 19.26 -23.83
N ALA A 370 4.45 18.44 -24.73
CA ALA A 370 5.71 18.71 -25.41
C ALA A 370 5.53 18.87 -26.92
N LYS A 371 6.50 19.52 -27.56
CA LYS A 371 6.65 19.54 -29.01
C LYS A 371 7.64 18.45 -29.42
N LEU A 372 7.19 17.55 -30.29
CA LEU A 372 7.96 16.42 -30.79
C LEU A 372 8.97 16.85 -31.88
N PRO A 373 9.95 16.00 -32.26
CA PRO A 373 10.94 16.32 -33.30
C PRO A 373 10.35 16.74 -34.65
N ASN A 374 9.13 16.30 -34.96
CA ASN A 374 8.40 16.68 -36.18
C ASN A 374 7.73 18.08 -36.08
N GLY A 375 7.92 18.80 -34.96
CA GLY A 375 7.35 20.11 -34.69
C GLY A 375 5.90 20.10 -34.18
N GLN A 376 5.26 18.93 -34.05
CA GLN A 376 3.88 18.83 -33.57
C GLN A 376 3.83 18.83 -32.05
N VAL A 377 2.86 19.54 -31.48
CA VAL A 377 2.55 19.47 -30.06
C VAL A 377 1.77 18.19 -29.79
N SER A 378 2.17 17.44 -28.77
CA SER A 378 1.51 16.22 -28.36
C SER A 378 1.21 16.21 -26.86
N HIS A 379 0.03 15.73 -26.53
CA HIS A 379 -0.44 15.50 -25.16
C HIS A 379 -0.52 14.01 -24.81
N CYS A 380 0.03 13.15 -25.66
CA CYS A 380 0.21 11.72 -25.39
C CYS A 380 1.24 11.16 -26.38
N PHE A 381 2.48 10.96 -25.93
CA PHE A 381 3.56 10.40 -26.74
C PHE A 381 4.40 9.40 -25.96
N ALA A 382 4.93 8.39 -26.62
CA ALA A 382 5.77 7.35 -26.01
C ALA A 382 7.11 7.94 -25.53
N LEU A 383 7.50 7.72 -24.26
CA LEU A 383 8.76 8.25 -23.73
C LEU A 383 10.00 7.64 -24.41
N ASN A 384 9.92 6.34 -24.76
CA ASN A 384 10.99 5.65 -25.49
C ASN A 384 10.96 5.91 -27.01
N GLY A 385 10.04 6.77 -27.50
CA GLY A 385 9.90 7.11 -28.91
C GLY A 385 9.33 5.99 -29.80
N GLN A 386 8.89 4.88 -29.21
CA GLN A 386 8.41 3.70 -29.95
C GLN A 386 7.10 3.17 -29.35
N THR A 387 6.29 2.54 -30.18
CA THR A 387 5.12 1.77 -29.74
C THR A 387 5.27 0.33 -30.19
N ASN A 388 4.93 -0.60 -29.31
CA ASN A 388 4.89 -2.02 -29.63
C ASN A 388 3.78 -2.35 -30.64
N SER A 389 3.70 -3.60 -31.08
CA SER A 389 2.68 -4.08 -32.03
C SER A 389 1.24 -3.90 -31.55
N ASP A 390 1.01 -3.81 -30.23
CA ASP A 390 -0.27 -3.51 -29.58
C ASP A 390 -0.51 -2.00 -29.35
N GLY A 391 0.37 -1.16 -29.91
CA GLY A 391 0.35 0.30 -29.78
C GLY A 391 0.76 0.80 -28.39
N ALA A 392 1.32 -0.03 -27.51
CA ALA A 392 1.74 0.36 -26.16
C ALA A 392 3.21 0.80 -26.09
N ALA A 393 3.49 1.86 -25.33
CA ALA A 393 4.85 2.36 -25.06
C ALA A 393 5.47 1.64 -23.85
N LYS A 394 5.77 0.34 -23.99
CA LYS A 394 6.16 -0.47 -22.83
C LYS A 394 7.65 -0.33 -22.48
N VAL A 395 7.95 -0.26 -21.19
CA VAL A 395 9.30 -0.28 -20.61
C VAL A 395 9.34 -1.26 -19.43
N HIS A 396 10.46 -1.94 -19.22
CA HIS A 396 10.58 -2.96 -18.19
C HIS A 396 11.16 -2.37 -16.88
N GLY A 397 10.40 -2.47 -15.80
CA GLY A 397 10.79 -2.04 -14.46
C GLY A 397 11.00 -0.53 -14.31
N VAL A 398 11.19 -0.09 -13.06
CA VAL A 398 11.47 1.32 -12.73
C VAL A 398 12.72 1.85 -13.45
N GLN A 399 13.77 1.05 -13.59
CA GLN A 399 14.97 1.48 -14.30
C GLN A 399 14.69 1.79 -15.77
N GLY A 400 13.96 0.93 -16.49
CA GLY A 400 13.58 1.19 -17.88
C GLY A 400 12.70 2.43 -18.03
N LEU A 401 11.86 2.72 -17.03
CA LEU A 401 11.07 3.95 -16.96
C LEU A 401 11.94 5.20 -16.80
N LEU A 402 12.95 5.16 -15.92
CA LEU A 402 13.91 6.25 -15.72
C LEU A 402 14.78 6.49 -16.97
N ASP A 403 15.18 5.41 -17.65
CA ASP A 403 15.96 5.48 -18.88
C ASP A 403 15.13 6.13 -20.00
N ALA A 404 13.86 5.71 -20.16
CA ALA A 404 12.95 6.29 -21.14
C ALA A 404 12.62 7.76 -20.84
N TYR A 405 12.41 8.12 -19.58
CA TYR A 405 12.25 9.52 -19.15
C TYR A 405 13.47 10.38 -19.52
N SER A 406 14.67 9.89 -19.20
CA SER A 406 15.93 10.60 -19.47
C SER A 406 16.19 10.78 -20.96
N HIS A 407 15.91 9.74 -21.75
CA HIS A 407 15.95 9.77 -23.21
C HIS A 407 14.91 10.75 -23.77
N CYS A 408 13.69 10.78 -23.25
CA CYS A 408 12.67 11.69 -23.73
C CYS A 408 13.07 13.16 -23.53
N LEU A 409 13.63 13.50 -22.37
CA LEU A 409 14.11 14.86 -22.06
C LEU A 409 15.22 15.38 -22.99
N THR A 410 15.91 14.53 -23.76
CA THR A 410 16.86 14.99 -24.79
C THR A 410 16.23 15.20 -26.16
N ASN A 411 15.05 14.65 -26.41
CA ASN A 411 14.49 14.51 -27.75
C ASN A 411 13.23 15.36 -27.99
N VAL A 412 12.63 15.93 -26.94
CA VAL A 412 11.44 16.79 -27.07
C VAL A 412 11.74 18.21 -26.61
N GLU A 413 11.00 19.17 -27.15
CA GLU A 413 10.99 20.55 -26.67
C GLU A 413 9.85 20.71 -25.65
N LEU A 414 10.17 21.17 -24.43
CA LEU A 414 9.17 21.43 -23.40
C LEU A 414 8.22 22.54 -23.88
N TYR A 415 6.90 22.30 -23.85
CA TYR A 415 5.93 23.20 -24.49
C TYR A 415 4.63 23.34 -23.67
N GLY A 416 3.45 23.29 -24.27
CA GLY A 416 2.18 23.39 -23.57
C GLY A 416 0.97 23.32 -24.51
N PRO A 417 -0.24 23.41 -23.96
CA PRO A 417 -0.55 23.61 -22.54
C PRO A 417 -0.56 22.30 -21.71
N THR A 418 -0.92 22.39 -20.43
CA THR A 418 -1.05 21.24 -19.51
C THR A 418 -2.45 20.62 -19.64
N ASN A 419 -2.55 19.49 -20.35
CA ASN A 419 -3.82 18.81 -20.65
C ASN A 419 -3.79 17.36 -20.18
N PHE A 420 -4.71 16.96 -19.29
CA PHE A 420 -4.76 15.57 -18.78
C PHE A 420 -5.75 14.70 -19.52
N ALA A 421 -6.79 15.26 -20.15
CA ALA A 421 -7.84 14.49 -20.78
C ALA A 421 -7.29 13.43 -21.78
N PRO A 422 -6.29 13.74 -22.63
CA PRO A 422 -5.71 12.74 -23.54
C PRO A 422 -5.07 11.55 -22.81
N MET A 423 -4.41 11.78 -21.67
CA MET A 423 -3.78 10.70 -20.90
C MET A 423 -4.80 9.85 -20.14
N ILE A 424 -5.88 10.46 -19.65
CA ILE A 424 -6.98 9.74 -19.01
C ILE A 424 -7.73 8.90 -20.04
N GLN A 425 -7.98 9.44 -21.23
CA GLN A 425 -8.54 8.69 -22.37
C GLN A 425 -7.64 7.52 -22.76
N ARG A 426 -6.32 7.73 -22.82
CA ARG A 426 -5.36 6.65 -23.09
C ARG A 426 -5.46 5.53 -22.05
N ALA A 427 -5.47 5.86 -20.76
CA ALA A 427 -5.61 4.86 -19.70
C ALA A 427 -6.97 4.15 -19.73
N HIS A 428 -8.05 4.87 -20.03
CA HIS A 428 -9.36 4.28 -20.29
C HIS A 428 -9.26 3.23 -21.41
N GLU A 429 -8.66 3.57 -22.55
CA GLU A 429 -8.49 2.63 -23.67
C GLU A 429 -7.68 1.40 -23.29
N CYS A 430 -6.62 1.57 -22.49
CA CYS A 430 -5.81 0.45 -22.00
C CYS A 430 -6.66 -0.57 -21.22
N THR A 431 -7.68 -0.13 -20.48
CA THR A 431 -8.56 -1.04 -19.73
C THR A 431 -9.32 -2.02 -20.64
N ASN A 432 -9.53 -1.69 -21.92
CA ASN A 432 -10.14 -2.59 -22.90
C ASN A 432 -9.25 -3.79 -23.25
N ARG A 433 -7.98 -3.82 -22.81
CA ARG A 433 -7.08 -4.96 -22.96
C ARG A 433 -7.34 -6.06 -21.94
N ILE A 434 -8.06 -5.77 -20.85
CA ILE A 434 -8.49 -6.78 -19.86
C ILE A 434 -9.55 -7.66 -20.51
N ARG A 435 -9.19 -8.92 -20.80
CA ARG A 435 -10.07 -9.89 -21.47
C ARG A 435 -10.90 -10.71 -20.50
N VAL A 436 -10.38 -10.96 -19.31
CA VAL A 436 -11.05 -11.77 -18.28
C VAL A 436 -11.41 -10.85 -17.12
N PRO A 437 -12.70 -10.70 -16.76
CA PRO A 437 -13.10 -9.90 -15.62
C PRO A 437 -12.36 -10.35 -14.35
N GLY A 438 -11.76 -9.41 -13.63
CA GLY A 438 -10.99 -9.70 -12.41
C GLY A 438 -9.54 -10.14 -12.65
N SER A 439 -9.07 -10.24 -13.90
CA SER A 439 -7.67 -10.57 -14.19
C SER A 439 -6.73 -9.38 -14.22
N GLY A 440 -7.25 -8.16 -14.23
CA GLY A 440 -6.41 -6.97 -14.32
C GLY A 440 -7.11 -5.70 -13.84
N TYR A 441 -6.30 -4.74 -13.41
CA TYR A 441 -6.73 -3.41 -12.98
C TYR A 441 -5.64 -2.40 -13.36
N TYR A 442 -6.04 -1.24 -13.88
CA TYR A 442 -5.09 -0.20 -14.31
C TYR A 442 -4.93 0.89 -13.26
N VAL A 443 -3.71 1.39 -13.11
CA VAL A 443 -3.38 2.61 -12.37
C VAL A 443 -2.71 3.59 -13.33
N LEU A 444 -3.32 4.76 -13.54
CA LEU A 444 -2.71 5.87 -14.25
C LEU A 444 -1.99 6.78 -13.25
N LEU A 445 -0.67 6.87 -13.31
CA LEU A 445 0.14 7.80 -12.53
C LEU A 445 0.46 9.03 -13.38
N ILE A 446 -0.14 10.17 -13.05
CA ILE A 446 0.16 11.49 -13.64
C ILE A 446 1.11 12.23 -12.71
N ILE A 447 2.24 12.72 -13.22
CA ILE A 447 3.15 13.60 -12.47
C ILE A 447 3.21 14.92 -13.22
N THR A 448 2.93 16.03 -12.53
CA THR A 448 2.77 17.37 -13.14
C THR A 448 3.27 18.46 -12.21
N ASP A 449 3.75 19.57 -12.77
CA ASP A 449 4.18 20.73 -12.01
C ASP A 449 3.14 21.85 -11.92
N GLY A 450 2.06 21.80 -12.70
CA GLY A 450 1.25 22.98 -12.97
C GLY A 450 -0.26 22.76 -12.98
N GLU A 451 -0.99 23.86 -13.12
CA GLU A 451 -2.44 23.86 -13.21
C GLU A 451 -2.93 23.24 -14.52
N ILE A 452 -3.96 22.40 -14.40
CA ILE A 452 -4.67 21.85 -15.53
C ILE A 452 -5.38 22.94 -16.35
N THR A 453 -5.21 22.90 -17.67
CA THR A 453 -5.82 23.87 -18.58
C THR A 453 -7.11 23.36 -19.24
N ASP A 454 -7.26 22.03 -19.36
CA ASP A 454 -8.42 21.36 -19.98
C ASP A 454 -9.42 20.80 -18.96
N MET A 455 -9.71 21.56 -17.88
CA MET A 455 -10.50 21.08 -16.74
C MET A 455 -11.81 20.38 -17.15
N ASP A 456 -12.63 21.01 -18.00
CA ASP A 456 -13.91 20.42 -18.44
C ASP A 456 -13.71 19.09 -19.21
N ALA A 457 -12.70 19.02 -20.08
CA ALA A 457 -12.38 17.81 -20.83
C ALA A 457 -11.86 16.70 -19.90
N THR A 458 -11.07 17.07 -18.91
CA THR A 458 -10.54 16.16 -17.89
C THR A 458 -11.64 15.61 -17.00
N VAL A 459 -12.56 16.45 -16.50
CA VAL A 459 -13.73 15.99 -15.75
C VAL A 459 -14.58 15.03 -16.59
N ASN A 460 -14.80 15.33 -17.87
CA ASN A 460 -15.52 14.42 -18.78
C ASN A 460 -14.78 13.07 -18.93
N ALA A 461 -13.47 13.09 -19.12
CA ALA A 461 -12.66 11.88 -19.24
C ALA A 461 -12.67 11.03 -17.96
N ILE A 462 -12.64 11.66 -16.78
CA ILE A 462 -12.77 10.99 -15.48
C ILE A 462 -14.16 10.36 -15.34
N VAL A 463 -15.23 11.10 -15.67
CA VAL A 463 -16.60 10.58 -15.64
C VAL A 463 -16.76 9.38 -16.56
N ASP A 464 -16.20 9.43 -17.77
CA ASP A 464 -16.22 8.33 -18.74
C ASP A 464 -15.39 7.11 -18.28
N ALA A 465 -14.29 7.34 -17.56
CA ALA A 465 -13.44 6.28 -17.04
C ALA A 465 -13.93 5.71 -15.69
N SER A 466 -14.84 6.39 -15.00
CA SER A 466 -15.32 6.01 -13.66
C SER A 466 -15.99 4.65 -13.60
N ASP A 467 -16.40 4.06 -14.73
CA ASP A 467 -17.00 2.74 -14.78
C ASP A 467 -16.01 1.61 -15.18
N LYS A 468 -14.73 1.93 -15.39
CA LYS A 468 -13.67 1.00 -15.85
C LYS A 468 -12.83 0.43 -14.72
N ALA A 469 -11.99 -0.56 -14.99
CA ALA A 469 -11.00 -1.09 -14.04
C ALA A 469 -9.79 -0.13 -13.95
N LEU A 470 -9.99 1.09 -13.45
CA LEU A 470 -8.99 2.16 -13.49
C LEU A 470 -8.99 3.00 -12.21
N SER A 471 -7.81 3.27 -11.68
CA SER A 471 -7.54 4.36 -10.74
C SER A 471 -6.61 5.39 -11.39
N ILE A 472 -6.71 6.64 -10.96
CA ILE A 472 -5.93 7.78 -11.43
C ILE A 472 -5.25 8.40 -10.21
N VAL A 473 -3.93 8.44 -10.23
CA VAL A 473 -3.11 9.06 -9.19
C VAL A 473 -2.46 10.28 -9.81
N ILE A 474 -2.58 11.44 -9.17
CA ILE A 474 -2.00 12.70 -9.61
C ILE A 474 -1.01 13.19 -8.55
N VAL A 475 0.26 13.30 -8.93
CA VAL A 475 1.33 13.82 -8.08
C VAL A 475 1.72 15.21 -8.55
N GLY A 476 1.45 16.21 -7.70
CA GLY A 476 1.88 17.58 -7.92
C GLY A 476 3.32 17.79 -7.43
N VAL A 477 4.21 18.25 -8.33
CA VAL A 477 5.60 18.59 -8.00
C VAL A 477 5.86 20.10 -8.14
N GLY A 478 6.86 20.61 -7.42
CA GLY A 478 7.21 22.03 -7.53
C GLY A 478 6.32 22.98 -6.72
N PRO A 479 6.40 24.30 -7.00
CA PRO A 479 5.88 25.33 -6.11
C PRO A 479 4.44 25.78 -6.42
N GLU A 480 3.79 25.26 -7.45
CA GLU A 480 2.48 25.75 -7.92
C GLU A 480 1.33 25.56 -6.91
N ASN A 481 0.20 26.18 -7.23
CA ASN A 481 -1.04 26.09 -6.48
C ASN A 481 -1.94 24.97 -7.02
N PHE A 482 -2.12 23.90 -6.25
CA PHE A 482 -2.86 22.71 -6.67
C PHE A 482 -4.34 22.70 -6.27
N VAL A 483 -4.98 23.85 -6.02
CA VAL A 483 -6.41 23.92 -5.66
C VAL A 483 -7.29 23.16 -6.66
N LYS A 484 -7.08 23.38 -7.96
CA LYS A 484 -7.82 22.67 -9.03
C LYS A 484 -7.62 21.15 -9.02
N MET A 485 -6.48 20.65 -8.54
CA MET A 485 -6.24 19.21 -8.46
C MET A 485 -6.96 18.61 -7.26
N LYS A 486 -7.08 19.36 -6.15
CA LYS A 486 -7.90 18.95 -5.01
C LYS A 486 -9.38 18.88 -5.36
N GLU A 487 -9.85 19.73 -6.29
CA GLU A 487 -11.21 19.62 -6.83
C GLU A 487 -11.45 18.28 -7.57
N LEU A 488 -10.41 17.66 -8.11
CA LEU A 488 -10.50 16.37 -8.81
C LEU A 488 -10.51 15.16 -7.87
N ASP A 489 -10.01 15.30 -6.64
CA ASP A 489 -9.78 14.23 -5.66
C ASP A 489 -11.08 13.58 -5.13
N GLY A 490 -12.26 14.11 -5.46
CA GLY A 490 -13.55 13.48 -5.16
C GLY A 490 -14.00 13.46 -3.69
N ASP A 491 -13.08 13.64 -2.73
CA ASP A 491 -13.28 13.57 -1.28
C ASP A 491 -14.39 14.48 -0.72
N ASP A 492 -14.49 15.71 -1.23
CA ASP A 492 -15.46 16.71 -0.75
C ASP A 492 -16.80 16.62 -1.49
N GLN A 493 -16.74 16.38 -2.80
CA GLN A 493 -17.90 16.34 -3.67
C GLN A 493 -17.64 15.49 -4.90
N ALA A 494 -18.54 14.54 -5.17
CA ALA A 494 -18.46 13.75 -6.38
C ALA A 494 -18.46 14.64 -7.64
N LEU A 495 -17.42 14.44 -8.46
CA LEU A 495 -17.23 15.13 -9.73
C LEU A 495 -18.45 14.99 -10.65
N THR A 496 -18.85 16.13 -11.21
CA THR A 496 -19.99 16.25 -12.12
C THR A 496 -19.54 17.02 -13.35
N SER A 497 -19.73 16.46 -14.53
CA SER A 497 -19.45 17.13 -15.79
C SER A 497 -20.42 18.30 -16.05
N ALA A 498 -20.06 19.18 -16.98
CA ALA A 498 -20.91 20.30 -17.40
C ALA A 498 -22.30 19.86 -17.93
N ASN A 499 -22.44 18.64 -18.44
CA ASN A 499 -23.72 18.08 -18.89
C ASN A 499 -24.51 17.34 -17.79
N GLY A 500 -24.07 17.41 -16.54
CA GLY A 500 -24.76 16.85 -15.37
C GLY A 500 -24.51 15.35 -15.12
N ARG A 501 -23.63 14.69 -15.89
CA ARG A 501 -23.21 13.32 -15.60
C ARG A 501 -22.27 13.31 -14.41
N ARG A 502 -22.43 12.34 -13.52
CA ARG A 502 -21.63 12.19 -12.30
C ARG A 502 -20.73 10.97 -12.41
N VAL A 503 -19.58 11.02 -11.74
CA VAL A 503 -18.74 9.83 -11.56
C VAL A 503 -19.54 8.71 -10.89
N GLN A 504 -19.32 7.47 -11.32
CA GLN A 504 -20.00 6.29 -10.76
C GLN A 504 -19.35 5.82 -9.45
N ARG A 505 -18.04 6.04 -9.32
CA ARG A 505 -17.21 5.77 -8.16
C ARG A 505 -16.09 6.80 -8.13
N ASP A 506 -15.48 6.97 -6.95
CA ASP A 506 -14.25 7.72 -6.87
C ASP A 506 -13.09 6.92 -7.47
N ILE A 507 -12.26 7.60 -8.24
CA ILE A 507 -11.15 7.00 -8.99
C ILE A 507 -9.89 7.85 -8.97
N VAL A 508 -9.94 9.06 -8.41
CA VAL A 508 -8.84 10.02 -8.48
C VAL A 508 -8.25 10.17 -7.09
N GLN A 509 -6.94 10.11 -6.97
CA GLN A 509 -6.21 10.53 -5.78
C GLN A 509 -5.23 11.63 -6.16
N PHE A 510 -5.25 12.77 -5.47
CA PHE A 510 -4.26 13.83 -5.62
C PHE A 510 -3.35 13.96 -4.39
N VAL A 511 -2.05 14.13 -4.61
CA VAL A 511 -1.08 14.42 -3.55
C VAL A 511 -0.07 15.48 -4.01
N SER A 512 0.13 16.50 -3.18
CA SER A 512 1.22 17.48 -3.34
C SER A 512 2.51 16.91 -2.74
N PHE A 513 3.49 16.58 -3.57
CA PHE A 513 4.74 16.00 -3.10
C PHE A 513 5.54 16.97 -2.21
N ARG A 514 5.39 18.27 -2.46
CA ARG A 514 5.95 19.34 -1.63
C ARG A 514 5.43 19.28 -0.20
N ASP A 515 4.14 19.02 -0.01
CA ASP A 515 3.50 19.02 1.32
C ASP A 515 4.07 17.88 2.18
N LEU A 516 4.59 16.84 1.53
CA LEU A 516 5.30 15.70 2.12
C LEU A 516 6.82 15.93 2.25
N LYS A 517 7.29 17.16 2.04
CA LYS A 517 8.72 17.54 2.09
C LYS A 517 9.59 16.74 1.13
N ASN A 518 9.04 16.35 -0.03
CA ASN A 518 9.70 15.47 -1.01
C ASN A 518 10.15 14.13 -0.41
N ASN A 519 9.38 13.58 0.54
CA ASN A 519 9.66 12.28 1.12
C ASN A 519 8.98 11.17 0.31
N GLY A 520 9.77 10.45 -0.49
CA GLY A 520 9.30 9.38 -1.38
C GLY A 520 8.43 8.31 -0.70
N PRO A 521 8.87 7.69 0.40
CA PRO A 521 8.05 6.74 1.15
C PRO A 521 6.71 7.30 1.62
N LEU A 522 6.66 8.55 2.08
CA LEU A 522 5.37 9.19 2.43
C LEU A 522 4.52 9.46 1.20
N LEU A 523 5.12 9.85 0.07
CA LEU A 523 4.38 10.02 -1.18
C LEU A 523 3.70 8.73 -1.60
N ALA A 524 4.46 7.64 -1.65
CA ALA A 524 3.94 6.32 -2.00
C ALA A 524 2.80 5.92 -1.07
N LYS A 525 2.97 6.15 0.23
CA LYS A 525 1.94 5.90 1.23
C LYS A 525 0.64 6.62 0.92
N GLU A 526 0.67 7.93 0.74
CA GLU A 526 -0.54 8.74 0.52
C GLU A 526 -1.21 8.43 -0.82
N VAL A 527 -0.43 8.26 -1.91
CA VAL A 527 -1.02 8.06 -3.24
C VAL A 527 -1.55 6.65 -3.49
N LEU A 528 -1.01 5.65 -2.79
CA LEU A 528 -1.39 4.25 -2.97
C LEU A 528 -2.45 3.78 -1.96
N TYR A 529 -2.67 4.55 -0.89
CA TYR A 529 -3.57 4.20 0.21
C TYR A 529 -4.97 3.77 -0.25
N GLU A 530 -5.54 4.48 -1.23
CA GLU A 530 -6.92 4.24 -1.67
C GLU A 530 -7.08 3.15 -2.74
N ILE A 531 -5.98 2.75 -3.39
CA ILE A 531 -6.05 1.85 -4.55
C ILE A 531 -6.72 0.49 -4.22
N PRO A 532 -6.45 -0.16 -3.07
CA PRO A 532 -7.16 -1.38 -2.68
C PRO A 532 -8.69 -1.21 -2.59
N ASP A 533 -9.14 -0.09 -2.01
CA ASP A 533 -10.57 0.23 -1.86
C ASP A 533 -11.20 0.54 -3.23
N GLN A 534 -10.51 1.31 -4.08
CA GLN A 534 -10.98 1.65 -5.43
C GLN A 534 -11.09 0.39 -6.32
N LEU A 535 -10.14 -0.54 -6.22
CA LEU A 535 -10.17 -1.82 -6.94
C LEU A 535 -11.34 -2.68 -6.46
N THR A 536 -11.46 -2.92 -5.16
CA THR A 536 -12.51 -3.79 -4.62
C THR A 536 -13.91 -3.18 -4.84
N SER A 537 -14.03 -1.85 -4.77
CA SER A 537 -15.26 -1.11 -5.12
C SER A 537 -15.65 -1.32 -6.59
N TYR A 538 -14.69 -1.22 -7.52
CA TYR A 538 -14.93 -1.52 -8.93
C TYR A 538 -15.40 -2.97 -9.12
N MET A 539 -14.68 -3.95 -8.56
CA MET A 539 -15.03 -5.37 -8.72
C MET A 539 -16.43 -5.67 -8.17
N LYS A 540 -16.75 -5.10 -7.01
CA LYS A 540 -18.10 -5.20 -6.41
C LYS A 540 -19.17 -4.59 -7.32
N SER A 541 -18.93 -3.39 -7.86
CA SER A 541 -19.90 -2.69 -8.74
C SER A 541 -20.19 -3.47 -10.03
N LYS A 542 -19.24 -4.28 -10.50
CA LYS A 542 -19.36 -5.13 -11.69
C LYS A 542 -19.72 -6.58 -11.36
N ASN A 543 -19.96 -6.91 -10.09
CA ASN A 543 -20.22 -8.27 -9.60
C ASN A 543 -19.12 -9.28 -10.02
N VAL A 544 -17.88 -8.82 -10.04
CA VAL A 544 -16.70 -9.63 -10.36
C VAL A 544 -16.19 -10.30 -9.09
N LYS A 545 -15.96 -11.61 -9.17
CA LYS A 545 -15.36 -12.40 -8.09
C LYS A 545 -13.88 -12.63 -8.38
N PRO A 546 -13.03 -12.85 -7.35
CA PRO A 546 -11.66 -13.28 -7.56
C PRO A 546 -11.61 -14.54 -8.41
N LEU A 547 -10.61 -14.60 -9.29
CA LEU A 547 -10.32 -15.81 -10.04
C LEU A 547 -9.79 -16.90 -9.09
N PRO A 548 -9.95 -18.20 -9.44
CA PRO A 548 -9.42 -19.27 -8.61
C PRO A 548 -7.91 -19.14 -8.42
N LYS A 549 -7.45 -19.18 -7.16
CA LYS A 549 -6.03 -19.15 -6.83
C LYS A 549 -5.29 -20.23 -7.63
N PRO A 550 -4.25 -19.88 -8.42
CA PRO A 550 -3.46 -20.87 -9.14
C PRO A 550 -2.95 -21.94 -8.18
N LYS A 551 -3.02 -23.21 -8.58
CA LYS A 551 -2.43 -24.29 -7.79
C LYS A 551 -0.93 -24.04 -7.68
N VAL A 552 -0.45 -23.81 -6.48
CA VAL A 552 0.98 -23.66 -6.20
C VAL A 552 1.67 -24.97 -6.57
N SER A 553 2.58 -24.90 -7.53
CA SER A 553 3.25 -26.05 -8.10
C SER A 553 4.18 -26.74 -7.07
N SER A 554 4.22 -28.07 -7.11
CA SER A 554 5.22 -28.87 -6.40
C SER A 554 6.60 -28.84 -7.07
N ASN A 555 6.73 -28.20 -8.24
CA ASN A 555 8.02 -27.99 -8.91
C ASN A 555 8.72 -26.77 -8.33
N TRP A 556 9.75 -27.02 -7.54
CA TRP A 556 10.57 -26.01 -6.84
C TRP A 556 11.56 -25.27 -7.74
N PHE A 557 11.87 -25.84 -8.91
CA PHE A 557 12.95 -25.37 -9.77
C PHE A 557 12.46 -24.82 -11.11
N GLY A 558 11.14 -24.81 -11.36
CA GLY A 558 10.56 -24.36 -12.63
C GLY A 558 10.35 -22.84 -12.74
N GLU A 559 10.23 -22.14 -11.61
CA GLU A 559 10.01 -20.67 -11.56
C GLU A 559 11.30 -19.88 -11.27
N VAL A 560 12.42 -20.57 -11.04
CA VAL A 560 13.76 -19.96 -11.01
C VAL A 560 14.22 -19.83 -12.48
N GLY A 561 13.64 -18.88 -13.21
CA GLY A 561 13.73 -18.82 -14.68
C GLY A 561 15.08 -18.34 -15.24
N ALA A 562 15.62 -19.12 -16.17
CA ALA A 562 16.35 -18.80 -17.42
C ALA A 562 17.55 -17.83 -17.49
N SER A 563 17.86 -17.00 -16.49
CA SER A 563 19.15 -16.29 -16.42
C SER A 563 20.22 -17.07 -15.65
N ASP A 564 19.80 -17.98 -14.77
CA ASP A 564 20.69 -18.82 -13.97
C ASP A 564 20.62 -20.26 -14.44
N SER A 565 21.69 -20.73 -15.08
CA SER A 565 21.82 -22.10 -15.58
C SER A 565 21.85 -23.11 -14.43
N PHE A 566 20.67 -23.56 -13.98
CA PHE A 566 20.51 -24.65 -13.02
C PHE A 566 20.32 -25.99 -13.77
N ARG A 567 21.38 -26.79 -13.82
CA ARG A 567 21.29 -28.23 -14.13
C ARG A 567 21.56 -29.03 -12.85
N VAL A 568 20.62 -29.89 -12.47
CA VAL A 568 20.74 -30.82 -11.34
C VAL A 568 21.36 -32.12 -11.86
N PRO A 569 22.44 -32.67 -11.26
CA PRO A 569 22.81 -34.06 -11.50
C PRO A 569 21.85 -34.96 -10.72
N SER A 570 21.21 -35.90 -11.42
CA SER A 570 20.51 -37.02 -10.78
C SER A 570 21.48 -37.81 -9.91
N GLN A 571 21.13 -38.06 -8.65
CA GLN A 571 21.82 -39.07 -7.85
C GLN A 571 21.60 -40.44 -8.51
N GLY A 572 22.69 -41.10 -8.91
CA GLY A 572 22.71 -42.44 -9.48
C GLY A 572 23.93 -43.18 -8.95
N GLY A 573 23.70 -44.43 -8.51
CA GLY A 573 24.67 -45.27 -7.81
C GLY A 573 25.85 -45.73 -8.66
N GLY A 574 26.82 -46.31 -7.98
CA GLY A 574 28.14 -46.62 -8.53
C GLY A 574 28.16 -47.58 -9.73
N GLY A 575 29.21 -47.41 -10.53
CA GLY A 575 29.59 -48.31 -11.60
C GLY A 575 30.93 -47.85 -12.19
N ILE A 576 31.99 -48.60 -11.89
CA ILE A 576 33.30 -48.48 -12.53
C ILE A 576 33.18 -49.00 -13.97
N GLN A 577 33.65 -48.25 -14.97
CA GLN A 577 34.38 -48.79 -16.14
C GLN A 577 35.04 -47.68 -16.99
N PRO A 578 36.10 -48.00 -17.78
CA PRO A 578 37.12 -47.05 -18.21
C PRO A 578 37.11 -46.65 -19.70
N SER A 579 37.71 -45.48 -19.97
CA SER A 579 38.61 -45.13 -21.09
C SER A 579 38.14 -45.04 -22.55
N SER A 580 38.76 -44.05 -23.22
CA SER A 580 38.87 -43.79 -24.68
C SER A 580 37.66 -43.10 -25.32
N SER A 581 37.76 -42.17 -26.27
CA SER A 581 38.86 -41.61 -27.06
C SER A 581 38.29 -40.40 -27.86
N TYR A 582 39.17 -39.67 -28.56
CA TYR A 582 38.91 -38.68 -29.63
C TYR A 582 38.76 -37.18 -29.29
N ARG A 583 39.83 -36.46 -29.66
CA ARG A 583 39.95 -35.06 -30.18
C ARG A 583 39.42 -35.02 -31.63
N PRO A 584 39.48 -33.91 -32.44
CA PRO A 584 39.90 -32.52 -32.19
C PRO A 584 39.00 -31.42 -32.84
N SER A 585 39.19 -30.14 -32.46
CA SER A 585 39.45 -29.02 -33.40
C SER A 585 39.51 -27.65 -32.70
N ASP A 586 40.68 -27.02 -32.83
CA ASP A 586 41.07 -25.59 -32.67
C ASP A 586 40.23 -24.65 -33.61
N PRO A 587 40.35 -23.30 -33.67
CA PRO A 587 41.38 -22.42 -33.08
C PRO A 587 41.00 -20.98 -32.62
N SER A 588 42.02 -20.34 -32.00
CA SER A 588 42.45 -18.93 -32.15
C SER A 588 41.73 -17.76 -31.43
N ALA A 589 42.52 -17.06 -30.57
CA ALA A 589 42.73 -15.59 -30.43
C ALA A 589 42.97 -15.24 -28.94
N GLN A 590 44.19 -15.25 -28.37
CA GLN A 590 45.35 -14.34 -28.49
C GLN A 590 45.13 -12.87 -28.06
N PHE A 591 45.96 -12.47 -27.07
CA PHE A 591 46.36 -11.11 -26.58
C PHE A 591 45.32 -10.29 -25.79
N ALA A 592 45.61 -9.59 -24.68
CA ALA A 592 46.83 -9.31 -23.92
C ALA A 592 46.44 -8.71 -22.54
N SER A 593 47.26 -8.86 -21.50
CA SER A 593 47.77 -7.71 -20.72
C SER A 593 48.76 -8.13 -19.64
N MET A 594 49.87 -7.42 -19.65
CA MET A 594 51.11 -7.49 -18.89
C MET A 594 50.97 -7.60 -17.36
N GLY A 595 51.94 -8.28 -16.76
CA GLY A 595 52.18 -8.31 -15.32
C GLY A 595 53.11 -7.20 -14.82
N LEU A 596 53.04 -6.99 -13.50
CA LEU A 596 53.99 -6.31 -12.63
C LEU A 596 54.04 -7.20 -11.36
N GLY A 597 55.16 -7.69 -10.84
CA GLY A 597 56.50 -7.12 -10.76
C GLY A 597 56.76 -6.75 -9.29
N SER A 598 57.27 -7.71 -8.52
CA SER A 598 57.56 -7.59 -7.07
C SER A 598 58.88 -6.87 -6.75
N MET A 599 58.98 -6.43 -5.48
CA MET A 599 60.16 -6.09 -4.63
C MET A 599 60.53 -4.59 -4.52
N PRO A 600 61.23 -4.09 -3.45
CA PRO A 600 61.52 -4.62 -2.10
C PRO A 600 61.31 -3.57 -0.96
N ALA A 601 61.72 -3.93 0.28
CA ALA A 601 61.59 -3.17 1.53
C ALA A 601 62.89 -2.51 2.06
N ALA A 602 62.72 -1.65 3.09
CA ALA A 602 63.63 -1.17 4.18
C ALA A 602 64.10 0.31 4.12
N PRO A 603 64.53 0.99 5.23
CA PRO A 603 64.52 0.68 6.68
C PRO A 603 63.92 1.82 7.56
N GLY A 604 63.90 1.66 8.91
CA GLY A 604 63.05 2.42 9.85
C GLY A 604 63.64 3.60 10.62
N MET A 605 62.80 4.17 11.50
CA MET A 605 63.14 5.09 12.59
C MET A 605 62.14 4.96 13.76
N GLN A 606 62.64 5.17 14.97
CA GLN A 606 62.07 4.80 16.27
C GLN A 606 61.04 5.79 16.85
N SER A 607 60.10 5.19 17.60
CA SER A 607 59.35 5.62 18.81
C SER A 607 59.27 7.10 19.23
N HIS A 608 58.03 7.59 19.41
CA HIS A 608 57.50 8.07 20.71
C HIS A 608 55.96 8.16 20.65
N ALA A 609 55.26 7.39 21.48
CA ALA A 609 53.80 7.43 21.62
C ALA A 609 53.39 8.43 22.72
N PRO A 610 52.34 9.26 22.51
CA PRO A 610 51.71 10.03 23.58
C PRO A 610 50.82 9.13 24.46
N PRO A 611 50.50 9.53 25.71
CA PRO A 611 49.66 8.76 26.61
C PRO A 611 48.22 8.66 26.08
N PRO A 612 47.46 7.61 26.47
CA PRO A 612 46.10 7.40 25.98
C PRO A 612 45.16 8.52 26.47
N PRO A 613 44.24 9.02 25.62
CA PRO A 613 43.11 9.80 26.09
C PRO A 613 42.19 8.92 26.94
N ASP A 614 41.65 9.51 28.01
CA ASP A 614 40.69 8.88 28.92
C ASP A 614 39.58 8.14 28.16
N LEU A 615 39.33 6.89 28.59
CA LEU A 615 38.25 6.06 28.06
C LEU A 615 36.90 6.79 28.22
N PRO A 616 36.09 6.91 27.15
CA PRO A 616 34.70 7.31 27.32
C PRO A 616 33.94 6.26 28.14
N PRO A 617 33.00 6.66 29.02
CA PRO A 617 32.20 5.71 29.79
C PRO A 617 31.33 4.84 28.86
N PRO A 618 30.97 3.61 29.29
CA PRO A 618 30.27 2.63 28.46
C PRO A 618 28.86 3.12 28.03
N PRO A 619 28.34 2.62 26.89
CA PRO A 619 27.07 3.06 26.34
C PRO A 619 25.87 2.54 27.16
N TYR A 620 25.08 3.49 27.65
CA TYR A 620 23.67 3.42 28.10
C TYR A 620 23.33 2.50 29.29
N SER A 621 23.42 3.06 30.50
CA SER A 621 22.49 2.75 31.58
C SER A 621 21.21 3.59 31.43
N ASP A 622 20.05 2.94 31.58
CA ASP A 622 18.74 3.59 31.62
C ASP A 622 18.69 4.66 32.73
N LEU A 623 17.97 5.75 32.49
CA LEU A 623 17.73 6.76 33.52
C LEU A 623 16.90 6.16 34.66
N PRO A 624 17.14 6.54 35.93
CA PRO A 624 16.31 6.06 37.03
C PRO A 624 14.83 6.44 36.86
N ASP A 625 13.93 5.63 37.42
CA ASP A 625 12.48 5.81 37.31
C ASP A 625 12.02 7.25 37.63
N GLY A 626 11.33 7.87 36.67
CA GLY A 626 10.79 9.23 36.79
C GLY A 626 11.69 10.33 36.24
N TRP A 627 12.86 10.00 35.67
CA TRP A 627 13.75 10.93 34.99
C TRP A 627 13.61 10.91 33.46
N GLU A 628 13.62 12.09 32.84
CA GLU A 628 13.59 12.29 31.38
C GLU A 628 14.76 13.19 30.97
N GLU A 629 15.46 12.85 29.88
CA GLU A 629 16.48 13.72 29.27
C GLU A 629 15.82 14.66 28.23
N LYS A 630 16.10 15.95 28.33
CA LYS A 630 15.64 16.98 27.39
C LYS A 630 16.82 17.80 26.87
N LYS A 631 16.64 18.48 25.74
CA LYS A 631 17.64 19.38 25.16
C LYS A 631 17.17 20.82 25.28
N ASP A 632 18.04 21.68 25.80
CA ASP A 632 17.79 23.12 25.83
C ASP A 632 17.75 23.67 24.39
N ALA A 633 16.70 24.41 24.06
CA ALA A 633 16.43 24.87 22.70
C ALA A 633 17.44 25.92 22.19
N ASN A 634 18.15 26.60 23.10
CA ASN A 634 19.09 27.67 22.76
C ASN A 634 20.53 27.16 22.66
N THR A 635 20.91 26.17 23.48
CA THR A 635 22.29 25.68 23.59
C THR A 635 22.49 24.26 23.08
N GLY A 636 21.40 23.51 22.85
CA GLY A 636 21.45 22.09 22.48
C GLY A 636 21.97 21.16 23.58
N ARG A 637 22.29 21.71 24.77
CA ARG A 637 22.83 20.96 25.91
C ARG A 637 21.74 20.12 26.56
N ALA A 638 22.07 18.87 26.88
CA ALA A 638 21.16 17.98 27.60
C ALA A 638 20.98 18.43 29.06
N TYR A 639 19.74 18.37 29.55
CA TYR A 639 19.36 18.53 30.96
C TYR A 639 18.31 17.49 31.34
N PHE A 640 18.25 17.13 32.62
CA PHE A 640 17.43 16.03 33.12
C PHE A 640 16.30 16.56 33.99
N VAL A 641 15.08 16.06 33.76
CA VAL A 641 13.86 16.48 34.46
C VAL A 641 13.32 15.31 35.27
N ASN A 642 13.10 15.52 36.57
CA ASN A 642 12.44 14.54 37.43
C ASN A 642 10.94 14.87 37.55
N HIS A 643 10.08 14.00 37.02
CA HIS A 643 8.63 14.21 37.01
C HIS A 643 7.96 13.99 38.37
N ARG A 644 8.64 13.31 39.30
CA ARG A 644 8.16 13.05 40.67
C ARG A 644 8.49 14.19 41.63
N THR A 645 9.71 14.72 41.59
CA THR A 645 10.17 15.81 42.47
C THR A 645 10.01 17.21 41.86
N LYS A 646 9.64 17.31 40.58
CA LYS A 646 9.52 18.56 39.82
C LYS A 646 10.82 19.39 39.83
N SER A 647 11.97 18.72 39.76
CA SER A 647 13.29 19.34 39.72
C SER A 647 13.99 19.10 38.39
N THR A 648 14.93 19.99 38.05
CA THR A 648 15.78 19.89 36.84
C THR A 648 17.25 20.00 37.20
N GLN A 649 18.11 19.24 36.53
CA GLN A 649 19.56 19.29 36.73
C GLN A 649 20.32 19.10 35.41
N TRP A 650 21.55 19.61 35.36
CA TRP A 650 22.42 19.49 34.18
C TRP A 650 23.26 18.21 34.19
N GLU A 651 23.40 17.57 35.35
CA GLU A 651 24.14 16.33 35.55
C GLU A 651 23.23 15.12 35.40
N ARG A 652 23.68 14.05 34.74
CA ARG A 652 22.87 12.84 34.55
C ARG A 652 22.63 12.16 35.90
N PRO A 653 21.37 11.89 36.30
CA PRO A 653 21.07 11.18 37.54
C PRO A 653 21.60 9.75 37.46
N THR A 654 22.30 9.33 38.51
CA THR A 654 22.74 7.94 38.69
C THR A 654 21.77 7.23 39.64
N ALA A 655 21.47 5.96 39.36
CA ALA A 655 20.72 5.14 40.31
C ALA A 655 21.52 5.03 41.63
N PRO A 656 20.88 5.10 42.80
CA PRO A 656 21.58 4.84 44.05
C PRO A 656 22.15 3.42 44.01
N SER A 657 23.44 3.29 44.33
CA SER A 657 24.07 1.98 44.53
C SER A 657 23.32 1.25 45.65
N ALA A 658 22.81 0.05 45.35
CA ALA A 658 22.17 -0.80 46.35
C ALA A 658 23.14 -1.07 47.52
N PRO A 659 22.67 -1.05 48.78
CA PRO A 659 23.50 -1.33 49.94
C PRO A 659 24.01 -2.78 49.98
#